data_AF-A0A921LR79-F1
#
_entry.id   AF-A0A921LR79-F1
#
_cell.length_a   1.000
_cell.length_b   1.000
_cell.length_c   1.000
_cell.angle_alpha   90.00
_cell.angle_beta   90.00
_cell.angle_gamma   90.00
#
_symmetry.space_group_name_H-M   'P 1'
#
loop_
_entity.id
_entity.type
_entity.pdbx_description
1 polymer ?
#
loop_
_entity_poly.entity_id
_entity_poly.type
_entity_poly.pdbx_seq_one_letter_code
_entity_poly.pdbx_strand_id
1 'polypeptide(L)'
;MILRGALALCVATAALGVTAQPALGLDVDRELAARTNEAYNFSANADTIRLQTAKDVLPSRYDLRDLGVVTPVKFQNPWGTCWGFGAIAASETSILSEAGQTYADTGFDLSERHLAYFTSNHIPVGDENYDNQGGEGGYNALTETDALNDPVLAEDLLGYPLENATYNRNGYSTYATSLFSSGIGPVLESDAPYQNDEGIVDPSGVFWSEQGTWSLAESLRGTSVAALEESFILPSPATLTSDGTSYTYTYNELATTAMKEQILAGRALAISFHGDQSMPGQASENAYINPDTWAHYTYEPAVLNHMVTIVGWDDSYSKENFNAGHQPPADGAWIVKNSWGSADGEFPNKFAWGDNGYFYLSYYDQSIVTVEAFDFDLTGRETDQNGQYIVNQYDYLPTEQANAVPYDDKASAANVFTAAEPQDLTSLSCETSTPQTKVTYEVYRLADDAADPTDGELALTLEETYEFGGYHLATIPEADRAKLHFDEGERFSVVVTMQGPDGYYILAQAAFNDTYRDRAISQLEQQEESTHALRGHLVNQLTTEYRAEHPDATDEEVDFYLATKEEWLASAIHDAIQLQVPGYFKGVVNDGESFLMAEGAWMDWSDMAEETSGALGGVFDIDNPSIKAYAVPVDEPYTDVPADAWYHDEVIRVTELGFMGGYGDGTFGPEHELLREQAAMVMWNALGEGATDAPAADRSDVAQDEWYSNAVNWVVASELINGYDGSDKFGVGDPLTREQFACIIANAAGADLSEQDTSVLDDYVDGDGVSDWARPAVAWAVETGVINGVEGEDGTRTLEAVRDITRAEMAAMMLNAVDAGALAEG
;
A
#
# COMPACT_ATOMS: atom_id res chain seq x y z
N MET A 1 6.19 -26.97 37.93
CA MET A 1 6.91 -26.03 37.04
C MET A 1 6.37 -26.02 35.61
N ILE A 2 6.09 -27.16 34.95
CA ILE A 2 5.54 -27.22 33.56
C ILE A 2 4.00 -27.00 33.48
N LEU A 3 3.31 -26.80 34.62
CA LEU A 3 1.85 -26.62 34.69
C LEU A 3 1.41 -25.18 34.99
N ARG A 4 2.32 -24.20 34.93
CA ARG A 4 2.07 -22.84 35.46
C ARG A 4 1.55 -21.81 34.44
N GLY A 5 1.85 -21.93 33.13
CA GLY A 5 1.54 -20.86 32.15
C GLY A 5 0.17 -20.95 31.49
N ALA A 6 -0.13 -22.04 30.78
CA ALA A 6 -1.30 -22.13 29.90
C ALA A 6 -2.68 -22.05 30.60
N LEU A 7 -2.75 -22.35 31.90
CA LEU A 7 -4.02 -22.36 32.64
C LEU A 7 -4.39 -20.99 33.23
N ALA A 8 -3.42 -20.14 33.54
CA ALA A 8 -3.66 -18.81 34.11
C ALA A 8 -4.19 -17.84 33.06
N LEU A 9 -3.69 -17.89 31.82
CA LEU A 9 -4.20 -17.10 30.71
C LEU A 9 -5.59 -17.57 30.27
N CYS A 10 -5.80 -18.88 30.07
CA CYS A 10 -7.13 -19.43 29.75
C CYS A 10 -8.18 -19.13 30.83
N VAL A 11 -7.80 -19.12 32.12
CA VAL A 11 -8.71 -18.74 33.21
C VAL A 11 -8.88 -17.23 33.32
N ALA A 12 -7.88 -16.40 32.98
CA ALA A 12 -8.06 -14.96 32.86
C ALA A 12 -9.01 -14.59 31.71
N THR A 13 -8.85 -15.19 30.52
CA THR A 13 -9.74 -14.96 29.38
C THR A 13 -11.16 -15.49 29.64
N ALA A 14 -11.29 -16.66 30.30
CA ALA A 14 -12.59 -17.26 30.63
C ALA A 14 -13.27 -16.68 31.89
N ALA A 15 -12.52 -16.10 32.84
CA ALA A 15 -13.06 -15.58 34.10
C ALA A 15 -13.14 -14.04 34.17
N LEU A 16 -12.32 -13.32 33.38
CA LEU A 16 -12.41 -11.86 33.23
C LEU A 16 -13.10 -11.44 31.92
N GLY A 17 -13.23 -12.33 30.93
CA GLY A 17 -14.06 -12.09 29.74
C GLY A 17 -13.55 -10.99 28.81
N VAL A 18 -12.24 -10.88 28.61
CA VAL A 18 -11.64 -9.77 27.84
C VAL A 18 -11.03 -10.28 26.53
N THR A 19 -11.78 -10.15 25.42
CA THR A 19 -11.18 -9.62 24.19
C THR A 19 -10.87 -8.14 24.45
N ALA A 20 -9.94 -7.49 23.76
CA ALA A 20 -9.59 -6.09 24.04
C ALA A 20 -10.69 -5.08 23.57
N GLN A 21 -11.97 -5.33 23.84
CA GLN A 21 -13.10 -4.44 23.52
C GLN A 21 -14.25 -4.34 24.56
N PRO A 22 -14.46 -5.24 25.54
CA PRO A 22 -15.50 -5.09 26.54
C PRO A 22 -14.91 -4.77 27.91
N ALA A 23 -14.07 -3.73 28.01
CA ALA A 23 -13.61 -3.26 29.32
C ALA A 23 -14.62 -2.30 30.00
N LEU A 24 -15.81 -2.07 29.45
CA LEU A 24 -16.81 -1.15 30.04
C LEU A 24 -17.65 -1.70 31.22
N GLY A 25 -17.27 -2.83 31.84
CA GLY A 25 -17.82 -3.21 33.15
C GLY A 25 -19.33 -3.46 33.17
N LEU A 26 -19.82 -4.34 32.30
CA LEU A 26 -21.15 -4.92 32.39
C LEU A 26 -21.02 -6.43 32.15
N ASP A 27 -21.77 -7.24 32.92
CA ASP A 27 -22.31 -8.53 32.46
C ASP A 27 -22.55 -8.37 30.95
N VAL A 28 -21.89 -9.13 30.05
CA VAL A 28 -21.81 -8.78 28.62
C VAL A 28 -23.22 -8.66 28.05
N ASP A 29 -23.76 -7.46 28.12
CA ASP A 29 -25.12 -7.18 27.75
C ASP A 29 -25.11 -7.22 26.23
N ARG A 30 -26.16 -7.80 25.66
CA ARG A 30 -26.38 -7.78 24.20
C ARG A 30 -26.27 -6.35 23.66
N GLU A 31 -26.53 -5.36 24.52
CA GLU A 31 -26.26 -3.96 24.26
C GLU A 31 -24.79 -3.62 23.93
N LEU A 32 -23.81 -4.07 24.71
CA LEU A 32 -22.40 -3.80 24.45
C LEU A 32 -21.94 -4.44 23.15
N ALA A 33 -22.30 -5.71 22.95
CA ALA A 33 -22.02 -6.43 21.70
C ALA A 33 -22.59 -5.71 20.47
N ALA A 34 -23.83 -5.23 20.58
CA ALA A 34 -24.46 -4.53 19.47
C ALA A 34 -23.83 -3.17 19.17
N ARG A 35 -23.38 -2.42 20.19
CA ARG A 35 -22.61 -1.17 19.99
C ARG A 35 -21.28 -1.41 19.31
N THR A 36 -20.55 -2.44 19.74
CA THR A 36 -19.28 -2.82 19.12
C THR A 36 -19.51 -3.15 17.65
N ASN A 37 -20.47 -4.03 17.34
CA ASN A 37 -20.76 -4.43 15.96
C ASN A 37 -21.22 -3.24 15.10
N GLU A 38 -22.00 -2.30 15.66
CA GLU A 38 -22.41 -1.08 14.96
C GLU A 38 -21.21 -0.16 14.64
N ALA A 39 -20.25 -0.01 15.56
CA ALA A 39 -19.04 0.78 15.35
C ALA A 39 -18.15 0.27 14.20
N TYR A 40 -18.24 -1.03 13.89
CA TYR A 40 -17.50 -1.69 12.81
C TYR A 40 -18.37 -1.96 11.56
N ASN A 41 -19.60 -1.46 11.55
CA ASN A 41 -20.46 -1.52 10.39
C ASN A 41 -20.23 -0.27 9.53
N PHE A 42 -19.20 -0.33 8.68
CA PHE A 42 -18.86 0.69 7.70
C PHE A 42 -19.90 0.76 6.57
N SER A 43 -21.12 1.20 6.89
CA SER A 43 -22.13 1.56 5.89
C SER A 43 -23.25 2.37 6.52
N ALA A 44 -22.90 3.53 7.09
CA ALA A 44 -23.84 4.63 7.08
C ALA A 44 -24.28 4.81 5.62
N ASN A 45 -25.57 4.57 5.33
CA ASN A 45 -26.17 4.61 3.99
C ASN A 45 -25.94 3.39 3.07
N ALA A 46 -25.96 2.16 3.56
CA ALA A 46 -26.00 0.98 2.68
C ALA A 46 -27.11 1.03 1.59
N ASP A 47 -28.18 1.80 1.81
CA ASP A 47 -29.26 2.05 0.84
C ASP A 47 -28.82 2.86 -0.40
N THR A 48 -27.65 3.51 -0.39
CA THR A 48 -27.13 4.30 -1.52
C THR A 48 -26.23 3.50 -2.46
N ILE A 49 -25.88 2.26 -2.09
CA ILE A 49 -25.03 1.37 -2.89
C ILE A 49 -25.66 1.10 -4.26
N ARG A 50 -24.83 1.07 -5.30
CA ARG A 50 -25.27 0.89 -6.69
C ARG A 50 -24.71 -0.39 -7.30
N LEU A 51 -25.34 -1.50 -6.93
CA LEU A 51 -25.05 -2.84 -7.45
C LEU A 51 -24.86 -2.84 -8.98
N GLN A 52 -23.74 -3.41 -9.43
CA GLN A 52 -23.40 -3.47 -10.86
C GLN A 52 -24.18 -4.57 -11.58
N THR A 53 -24.67 -5.56 -10.83
CA THR A 53 -25.40 -6.73 -11.32
C THR A 53 -26.78 -6.81 -10.66
N ALA A 54 -27.83 -6.95 -11.48
CA ALA A 54 -29.16 -7.21 -10.93
C ALA A 54 -29.18 -8.58 -10.24
N LYS A 55 -29.75 -8.68 -9.03
CA LYS A 55 -29.81 -9.92 -8.23
C LYS A 55 -30.27 -11.16 -9.02
N ASP A 56 -31.24 -10.99 -9.93
CA ASP A 56 -31.79 -12.09 -10.74
C ASP A 56 -30.78 -12.69 -11.75
N VAL A 57 -29.60 -12.08 -11.90
CA VAL A 57 -28.51 -12.52 -12.78
C VAL A 57 -27.45 -13.33 -12.00
N LEU A 58 -27.38 -13.20 -10.68
CA LEU A 58 -26.43 -13.96 -9.85
C LEU A 58 -26.80 -15.45 -9.81
N PRO A 59 -25.84 -16.38 -9.91
CA PRO A 59 -26.12 -17.81 -9.78
C PRO A 59 -26.59 -18.14 -8.36
N SER A 60 -27.45 -19.15 -8.23
CA SER A 60 -27.97 -19.58 -6.92
C SER A 60 -26.91 -20.24 -6.03
N ARG A 61 -25.77 -20.64 -6.61
CA ARG A 61 -24.60 -21.17 -5.91
C ARG A 61 -23.35 -20.79 -6.71
N TYR A 62 -22.31 -20.38 -6.00
CA TYR A 62 -21.00 -20.11 -6.58
C TYR A 62 -19.92 -20.42 -5.54
N ASP A 63 -18.80 -20.98 -5.98
CA ASP A 63 -17.78 -21.51 -5.10
C ASP A 63 -16.40 -21.32 -5.75
N LEU A 64 -15.59 -20.41 -5.23
CA LEU A 64 -14.28 -20.10 -5.80
C LEU A 64 -13.33 -21.31 -5.73
N ARG A 65 -13.61 -22.29 -4.86
CA ARG A 65 -12.84 -23.55 -4.80
C ARG A 65 -12.97 -24.36 -6.08
N ASP A 66 -14.13 -24.29 -6.76
CA ASP A 66 -14.35 -24.99 -8.03
C ASP A 66 -13.46 -24.44 -9.16
N LEU A 67 -12.94 -23.21 -9.01
CA LEU A 67 -11.99 -22.59 -9.93
C LEU A 67 -10.52 -22.88 -9.60
N GLY A 68 -10.23 -23.45 -8.42
CA GLY A 68 -8.86 -23.75 -7.99
C GLY A 68 -8.05 -22.54 -7.51
N VAL A 69 -8.70 -21.39 -7.32
CA VAL A 69 -8.08 -20.11 -6.91
C VAL A 69 -8.04 -19.93 -5.38
N VAL A 70 -8.69 -20.82 -4.62
CA VAL A 70 -8.66 -20.80 -3.15
C VAL A 70 -7.53 -21.71 -2.66
N THR A 71 -6.56 -21.13 -1.96
CA THR A 71 -5.42 -21.85 -1.35
C THR A 71 -5.89 -22.75 -0.20
N PRO A 72 -5.07 -23.72 0.25
CA PRO A 72 -5.42 -24.62 1.35
C PRO A 72 -5.76 -23.89 2.66
N VAL A 73 -6.51 -24.57 3.53
CA VAL A 73 -6.79 -24.09 4.89
C VAL A 73 -5.53 -24.23 5.74
N LYS A 74 -4.93 -23.10 6.12
CA LYS A 74 -3.75 -23.03 6.99
C LYS A 74 -4.13 -23.07 8.46
N PHE A 75 -3.14 -23.09 9.36
CA PHE A 75 -3.35 -23.24 10.81
C PHE A 75 -2.75 -22.10 11.62
N GLN A 76 -3.61 -21.28 12.23
CA GLN A 76 -3.22 -20.06 12.96
C GLN A 76 -2.54 -20.31 14.31
N ASN A 77 -2.59 -21.53 14.84
CA ASN A 77 -1.91 -21.79 16.09
C ASN A 77 -0.40 -21.57 15.92
N PRO A 78 0.24 -20.90 16.89
CA PRO A 78 -0.27 -20.73 18.24
C PRO A 78 -0.95 -19.38 18.55
N TRP A 79 -1.05 -18.46 17.58
CA TRP A 79 -1.38 -17.07 17.87
C TRP A 79 -2.83 -16.68 17.56
N GLY A 80 -3.32 -15.64 18.23
CA GLY A 80 -4.59 -14.93 18.00
C GLY A 80 -4.63 -14.12 16.71
N THR A 81 -4.11 -14.67 15.62
CA THR A 81 -3.87 -13.98 14.34
C THR A 81 -4.90 -14.32 13.26
N CYS A 82 -6.10 -14.80 13.65
CA CYS A 82 -7.18 -15.11 12.70
C CYS A 82 -7.46 -13.99 11.70
N TRP A 83 -7.29 -12.73 12.12
CA TRP A 83 -7.43 -11.55 11.28
C TRP A 83 -6.43 -11.53 10.11
N GLY A 84 -5.17 -11.88 10.36
CA GLY A 84 -4.14 -11.98 9.34
C GLY A 84 -4.42 -13.11 8.36
N PHE A 85 -4.82 -14.29 8.85
CA PHE A 85 -5.22 -15.41 8.00
C PHE A 85 -6.44 -15.09 7.14
N GLY A 86 -7.43 -14.39 7.69
CA GLY A 86 -8.64 -13.98 6.97
C GLY A 86 -8.34 -13.03 5.81
N ALA A 87 -7.54 -12.00 6.08
CA ALA A 87 -7.10 -11.02 5.08
C ALA A 87 -6.19 -11.68 4.02
N ILE A 88 -5.18 -12.44 4.43
CA ILE A 88 -4.25 -13.10 3.51
C ILE A 88 -4.97 -14.09 2.60
N ALA A 89 -5.87 -14.93 3.13
CA ALA A 89 -6.63 -15.84 2.28
C ALA A 89 -7.56 -15.11 1.30
N ALA A 90 -8.07 -13.93 1.65
CA ALA A 90 -8.83 -13.08 0.73
C ALA A 90 -7.92 -12.53 -0.39
N SER A 91 -6.74 -12.01 -0.02
CA SER A 91 -5.73 -11.52 -0.96
C SER A 91 -5.22 -12.60 -1.91
N GLU A 92 -4.87 -13.79 -1.41
CA GLU A 92 -4.44 -14.92 -2.22
C GLU A 92 -5.48 -15.32 -3.28
N THR A 93 -6.74 -15.37 -2.86
CA THR A 93 -7.83 -15.74 -3.76
C THR A 93 -8.03 -14.70 -4.86
N SER A 94 -7.92 -13.41 -4.51
CA SER A 94 -8.01 -12.31 -5.47
C SER A 94 -6.87 -12.35 -6.48
N ILE A 95 -5.63 -12.47 -6.00
CA ILE A 95 -4.42 -12.53 -6.84
C ILE A 95 -4.46 -13.73 -7.80
N LEU A 96 -4.81 -14.93 -7.32
CA LEU A 96 -4.91 -16.10 -8.18
C LEU A 96 -6.03 -15.96 -9.23
N SER A 97 -7.15 -15.35 -8.85
CA SER A 97 -8.27 -15.11 -9.76
C SER A 97 -7.89 -14.14 -10.87
N GLU A 98 -7.28 -13.01 -10.53
CA GLU A 98 -6.84 -11.99 -11.48
C GLU A 98 -5.74 -12.53 -12.41
N ALA A 99 -4.79 -13.29 -11.86
CA ALA A 99 -3.75 -13.95 -12.66
C ALA A 99 -4.31 -15.03 -13.62
N GLY A 100 -5.55 -15.47 -13.43
CA GLY A 100 -6.11 -16.64 -14.11
C GLY A 100 -5.33 -17.93 -13.80
N GLN A 101 -4.76 -18.03 -12.60
CA GLN A 101 -3.91 -19.13 -12.16
C GLN A 101 -4.56 -19.94 -11.03
N THR A 102 -4.21 -21.22 -10.92
CA THR A 102 -4.69 -22.06 -9.82
C THR A 102 -3.59 -22.29 -8.80
N TYR A 103 -3.97 -22.49 -7.54
CA TYR A 103 -3.03 -22.89 -6.49
C TYR A 103 -2.27 -24.17 -6.87
N ALA A 104 -2.95 -25.13 -7.54
CA ALA A 104 -2.34 -26.39 -7.93
C ALA A 104 -1.19 -26.22 -8.95
N ASP A 105 -1.22 -25.17 -9.76
CA ASP A 105 -0.20 -24.87 -10.76
C ASP A 105 0.97 -24.06 -10.19
N THR A 106 0.69 -23.17 -9.24
CA THR A 106 1.65 -22.16 -8.76
C THR A 106 2.25 -22.49 -7.39
N GLY A 107 1.49 -23.17 -6.53
CA GLY A 107 1.81 -23.27 -5.11
C GLY A 107 1.81 -21.92 -4.39
N PHE A 108 1.10 -20.92 -4.92
CA PHE A 108 1.06 -19.56 -4.37
C PHE A 108 0.57 -19.56 -2.92
N ASP A 109 1.32 -18.91 -2.05
CA ASP A 109 1.14 -18.93 -0.60
C ASP A 109 1.78 -17.66 -0.02
N LEU A 110 0.96 -16.79 0.57
CA LEU A 110 1.37 -15.54 1.20
C LEU A 110 1.56 -15.72 2.70
N SER A 111 2.46 -14.94 3.30
CA SER A 111 2.81 -15.11 4.71
C SER A 111 1.90 -14.31 5.63
N GLU A 112 1.22 -15.00 6.56
CA GLU A 112 0.52 -14.36 7.67
C GLU A 112 1.46 -13.77 8.73
N ARG A 113 2.68 -14.31 8.87
CA ARG A 113 3.65 -13.84 9.87
C ARG A 113 4.15 -12.45 9.53
N HIS A 114 4.41 -12.15 8.26
CA HIS A 114 4.79 -10.83 7.78
C HIS A 114 3.75 -9.76 8.16
N LEU A 115 2.49 -9.99 7.79
CA LEU A 115 1.39 -9.10 8.15
C LEU A 115 1.27 -8.93 9.67
N ALA A 116 1.24 -10.03 10.42
CA ALA A 116 1.09 -9.99 11.88
C ALA A 116 2.27 -9.30 12.58
N TYR A 117 3.50 -9.54 12.13
CA TYR A 117 4.71 -8.97 12.72
C TYR A 117 4.78 -7.47 12.50
N PHE A 118 4.64 -6.98 11.26
CA PHE A 118 4.79 -5.56 10.96
C PHE A 118 3.60 -4.71 11.44
N THR A 119 2.41 -5.30 11.59
CA THR A 119 1.33 -4.64 12.34
C THR A 119 1.69 -4.51 13.83
N SER A 120 2.35 -5.50 14.41
CA SER A 120 2.56 -5.57 15.87
C SER A 120 3.87 -4.94 16.36
N ASN A 121 4.78 -4.59 15.45
CA ASN A 121 6.13 -4.14 15.79
C ASN A 121 6.46 -2.86 15.04
N HIS A 122 6.62 -1.79 15.79
CA HIS A 122 6.98 -0.49 15.28
C HIS A 122 8.42 -0.44 14.74
N ILE A 123 8.72 0.58 13.93
CA ILE A 123 10.08 0.85 13.43
C ILE A 123 11.02 1.12 14.63
N PRO A 124 12.27 0.61 14.65
CA PRO A 124 13.20 0.85 15.74
C PRO A 124 13.33 2.34 16.13
N VAL A 125 13.14 2.66 17.41
CA VAL A 125 13.18 4.06 17.90
C VAL A 125 14.57 4.68 17.66
N GLY A 126 14.58 5.88 17.08
CA GLY A 126 15.79 6.69 16.91
C GLY A 126 16.61 6.37 15.66
N ASP A 127 16.00 5.72 14.67
CA ASP A 127 16.58 5.57 13.34
C ASP A 127 16.21 6.78 12.47
N GLU A 128 17.21 7.64 12.19
CA GLU A 128 17.06 8.88 11.42
C GLU A 128 16.50 8.64 10.00
N ASN A 129 16.53 7.41 9.49
CA ASN A 129 15.94 7.08 8.19
C ASN A 129 14.40 7.05 8.21
N TYR A 130 13.78 7.11 9.40
CA TYR A 130 12.34 6.91 9.59
C TYR A 130 11.67 7.99 10.46
N ASP A 131 12.30 9.15 10.64
CA ASP A 131 11.81 10.22 11.55
C ASP A 131 10.35 10.65 11.24
N ASN A 132 9.91 10.54 9.98
CA ASN A 132 8.53 10.87 9.53
C ASN A 132 7.59 9.66 9.42
N GLN A 133 8.04 8.46 9.81
CA GLN A 133 7.29 7.19 9.75
C GLN A 133 6.98 6.63 11.15
N GLY A 134 7.14 7.43 12.20
CA GLY A 134 7.05 6.98 13.60
C GLY A 134 5.69 6.44 14.06
N GLY A 135 4.68 6.41 13.19
CA GLY A 135 3.37 5.81 13.44
C GLY A 135 3.22 4.36 12.97
N GLU A 136 4.23 3.81 12.28
CA GLU A 136 4.18 2.44 11.78
C GLU A 136 4.24 1.42 12.92
N GLY A 137 3.32 0.45 12.91
CA GLY A 137 3.34 -0.72 13.78
C GLY A 137 2.96 -0.46 15.24
N GLY A 138 2.85 -1.55 16.01
CA GLY A 138 2.46 -1.53 17.42
C GLY A 138 3.63 -1.41 18.39
N TYR A 139 3.35 -0.87 19.58
CA TYR A 139 4.26 -0.79 20.72
C TYR A 139 3.97 -1.90 21.72
N ASN A 140 4.99 -2.68 22.10
CA ASN A 140 4.87 -3.72 23.12
C ASN A 140 5.10 -3.12 24.51
N ALA A 141 4.01 -2.80 25.21
CA ALA A 141 4.06 -2.21 26.53
C ALA A 141 4.78 -3.10 27.56
N LEU A 142 4.79 -4.43 27.36
CA LEU A 142 5.38 -5.38 28.30
C LEU A 142 6.91 -5.38 28.26
N THR A 143 7.51 -5.01 27.14
CA THR A 143 8.97 -4.98 26.94
C THR A 143 9.54 -3.57 26.86
N GLU A 144 8.71 -2.58 26.52
CA GLU A 144 9.15 -1.20 26.26
C GLU A 144 8.79 -0.22 27.39
N THR A 145 8.05 -0.66 28.40
CA THR A 145 7.66 0.18 29.54
C THR A 145 7.89 -0.52 30.88
N ASP A 146 7.77 0.23 31.97
CA ASP A 146 7.83 -0.31 33.34
C ASP A 146 6.46 -0.89 33.81
N ALA A 147 5.63 -1.38 32.88
CA ALA A 147 4.29 -1.89 33.18
C ALA A 147 4.28 -3.11 34.12
N LEU A 148 5.30 -3.97 34.02
CA LEU A 148 5.42 -5.21 34.79
C LEU A 148 6.22 -5.01 36.08
N ASN A 149 5.75 -5.61 37.17
CA ASN A 149 6.46 -5.67 38.44
C ASN A 149 7.57 -6.74 38.42
N ASP A 150 7.31 -7.89 37.81
CA ASP A 150 8.28 -8.99 37.66
C ASP A 150 8.18 -9.61 36.26
N PRO A 151 8.99 -9.16 35.28
CA PRO A 151 8.97 -9.70 33.92
C PRO A 151 9.24 -11.20 33.83
N VAL A 152 10.06 -11.75 34.74
CA VAL A 152 10.36 -13.19 34.75
C VAL A 152 9.14 -13.99 35.20
N LEU A 153 8.42 -13.47 36.19
CA LEU A 153 7.13 -14.05 36.59
C LEU A 153 6.08 -13.93 35.47
N ALA A 154 6.06 -12.81 34.75
CA ALA A 154 5.15 -12.61 33.64
C ALA A 154 5.38 -13.62 32.50
N GLU A 155 6.64 -13.91 32.15
CA GLU A 155 6.98 -14.99 31.20
C GLU A 155 6.57 -16.37 31.72
N ASP A 156 6.78 -16.65 33.00
CA ASP A 156 6.33 -17.90 33.64
C ASP A 156 4.79 -18.06 33.61
N LEU A 157 4.06 -16.94 33.69
CA LEU A 157 2.59 -16.87 33.62
C LEU A 157 2.07 -17.00 32.19
N LEU A 158 2.72 -16.37 31.20
CA LEU A 158 2.39 -16.55 29.78
C LEU A 158 2.72 -17.97 29.33
N GLY A 159 3.84 -18.50 29.78
CA GLY A 159 4.41 -19.74 29.27
C GLY A 159 5.10 -19.57 27.91
N TYR A 160 5.47 -18.35 27.52
CA TYR A 160 6.26 -18.00 26.33
C TYR A 160 6.91 -16.60 26.48
N PRO A 161 7.90 -16.22 25.65
CA PRO A 161 8.61 -14.93 25.74
C PRO A 161 7.70 -13.70 25.60
N LEU A 162 7.94 -12.64 26.39
CA LEU A 162 7.11 -11.40 26.38
C LEU A 162 7.05 -10.71 25.02
N GLU A 163 8.13 -10.78 24.25
CA GLU A 163 8.23 -10.23 22.90
C GLU A 163 7.17 -10.80 21.94
N ASN A 164 6.71 -12.03 22.17
CA ASN A 164 5.71 -12.68 21.32
C ASN A 164 4.26 -12.35 21.74
N ALA A 165 4.05 -11.65 22.87
CA ALA A 165 2.70 -11.41 23.40
C ALA A 165 1.83 -10.54 22.48
N THR A 166 2.42 -9.69 21.65
CA THR A 166 1.69 -8.82 20.71
C THR A 166 1.01 -9.58 19.59
N TYR A 167 1.45 -10.80 19.25
CA TYR A 167 0.73 -11.66 18.29
C TYR A 167 -0.67 -12.10 18.79
N ASN A 168 -0.93 -12.00 20.09
CA ASN A 168 -2.24 -12.25 20.69
C ASN A 168 -3.06 -10.96 20.90
N ARG A 169 -2.55 -9.82 20.41
CA ARG A 169 -3.35 -8.61 20.24
C ARG A 169 -4.28 -8.86 19.05
N ASN A 170 -5.58 -8.98 19.33
CA ASN A 170 -6.61 -9.14 18.30
C ASN A 170 -6.43 -8.10 17.17
N GLY A 171 -7.02 -8.34 16.01
CA GLY A 171 -6.86 -7.42 14.88
C GLY A 171 -8.05 -7.35 13.94
N TYR A 172 -7.91 -6.47 12.95
CA TYR A 172 -8.93 -6.12 11.96
C TYR A 172 -8.38 -6.35 10.55
N SER A 173 -9.27 -6.51 9.57
CA SER A 173 -8.88 -6.69 8.16
C SER A 173 -8.23 -5.43 7.60
N THR A 174 -8.61 -4.26 8.11
CA THR A 174 -8.07 -2.94 7.72
C THR A 174 -6.58 -2.79 7.99
N TYR A 175 -5.99 -3.58 8.89
CA TYR A 175 -4.54 -3.63 9.05
C TYR A 175 -3.84 -4.05 7.76
N ALA A 176 -4.43 -4.98 6.98
CA ALA A 176 -3.90 -5.36 5.69
C ALA A 176 -3.98 -4.18 4.71
N THR A 177 -5.08 -3.44 4.70
CA THR A 177 -5.22 -2.22 3.88
C THR A 177 -4.17 -1.17 4.23
N SER A 178 -3.99 -0.84 5.51
CA SER A 178 -2.95 0.11 5.97
C SER A 178 -1.55 -0.33 5.54
N LEU A 179 -1.17 -1.58 5.79
CA LEU A 179 0.18 -2.05 5.49
C LEU A 179 0.43 -2.18 3.98
N PHE A 180 -0.48 -2.82 3.24
CA PHE A 180 -0.27 -3.06 1.81
C PHE A 180 -0.31 -1.76 1.00
N SER A 181 -1.17 -0.80 1.37
CA SER A 181 -1.18 0.53 0.73
C SER A 181 0.10 1.32 1.00
N SER A 182 0.73 1.12 2.15
CA SER A 182 2.02 1.73 2.51
C SER A 182 3.24 1.01 1.93
N GLY A 183 3.04 -0.03 1.10
CA GLY A 183 4.11 -0.81 0.47
C GLY A 183 4.71 -1.90 1.37
N ILE A 184 4.04 -2.22 2.48
CA ILE A 184 4.46 -3.23 3.45
C ILE A 184 3.72 -4.53 3.16
N GLY A 185 4.30 -5.35 2.28
CA GLY A 185 3.72 -6.64 1.89
C GLY A 185 2.56 -6.53 0.90
N PRO A 186 1.85 -7.65 0.68
CA PRO A 186 2.15 -8.98 1.24
C PRO A 186 3.42 -9.60 0.64
N VAL A 187 4.01 -10.59 1.33
CA VAL A 187 5.16 -11.39 0.85
C VAL A 187 4.82 -12.88 0.83
N LEU A 188 5.64 -13.70 0.17
CA LEU A 188 5.44 -15.15 0.13
C LEU A 188 5.72 -15.81 1.49
N GLU A 189 4.99 -16.88 1.79
CA GLU A 189 5.20 -17.74 2.97
C GLU A 189 6.63 -18.33 3.00
N SER A 190 7.28 -18.49 1.84
CA SER A 190 8.68 -18.92 1.78
C SER A 190 9.69 -17.88 2.32
N ASP A 191 9.32 -16.60 2.30
CA ASP A 191 10.21 -15.50 2.71
C ASP A 191 10.02 -15.16 4.20
N ALA A 192 8.80 -15.32 4.73
CA ALA A 192 8.46 -15.07 6.11
C ALA A 192 7.57 -16.19 6.71
N PRO A 193 8.08 -17.43 6.83
CA PRO A 193 7.27 -18.58 7.20
C PRO A 193 6.67 -18.44 8.60
N TYR A 194 5.42 -18.90 8.74
CA TYR A 194 4.64 -18.91 9.98
C TYR A 194 5.16 -19.97 10.97
N GLN A 195 6.36 -19.71 11.51
CA GLN A 195 7.06 -20.56 12.48
C GLN A 195 8.03 -19.71 13.32
N ASN A 196 8.47 -20.22 14.47
CA ASN A 196 9.65 -19.64 15.13
C ASN A 196 10.95 -19.98 14.37
N ASP A 197 11.96 -19.12 14.52
CA ASP A 197 13.23 -19.22 13.80
C ASP A 197 14.03 -20.47 14.15
N GLU A 198 13.83 -21.02 15.35
CA GLU A 198 14.48 -22.23 15.82
C GLU A 198 13.84 -23.54 15.31
N GLY A 199 12.67 -23.48 14.70
CA GLY A 199 11.90 -24.66 14.31
C GLY A 199 11.47 -25.52 15.51
N ILE A 200 11.14 -24.89 16.64
CA ILE A 200 10.58 -25.54 17.82
C ILE A 200 9.13 -25.88 17.54
N VAL A 201 8.83 -27.17 17.59
CA VAL A 201 7.47 -27.69 17.40
C VAL A 201 6.78 -27.82 18.75
N ASP A 202 5.47 -27.58 18.78
CA ASP A 202 4.65 -27.82 19.96
C ASP A 202 4.73 -29.30 20.40
N PRO A 203 4.53 -29.63 21.69
CA PRO A 203 4.64 -31.01 22.18
C PRO A 203 3.69 -32.02 21.51
N SER A 204 2.56 -31.57 20.97
CA SER A 204 1.62 -32.41 20.23
C SER A 204 2.09 -32.73 18.81
N GLY A 205 3.02 -31.94 18.26
CA GLY A 205 3.58 -32.13 16.92
C GLY A 205 2.67 -31.65 15.80
N VAL A 206 1.75 -30.74 16.10
CA VAL A 206 0.69 -30.28 15.19
C VAL A 206 0.99 -28.88 14.66
N PHE A 207 1.67 -28.03 15.43
CA PHE A 207 2.02 -26.66 15.03
C PHE A 207 3.38 -26.22 15.62
N TRP A 208 3.83 -25.02 15.24
CA TRP A 208 5.04 -24.42 15.79
C TRP A 208 4.80 -23.84 17.18
N SER A 209 5.76 -24.00 18.08
CA SER A 209 5.62 -23.57 19.47
C SER A 209 5.61 -22.04 19.60
N GLU A 210 4.89 -21.53 20.60
CA GLU A 210 4.96 -20.15 21.11
C GLU A 210 6.36 -19.79 21.63
N GLN A 211 7.16 -20.82 21.95
CA GLN A 211 8.55 -20.68 22.35
C GLN A 211 9.44 -20.34 21.16
N GLY A 212 10.59 -19.72 21.47
CA GLY A 212 11.55 -19.29 20.45
C GLY A 212 11.24 -17.90 19.91
N THR A 213 12.02 -17.51 18.91
CA THR A 213 11.97 -16.18 18.32
C THR A 213 11.01 -16.14 17.14
N TRP A 214 10.06 -15.20 17.20
CA TRP A 214 9.09 -14.95 16.13
C TRP A 214 9.31 -13.61 15.41
N SER A 215 10.46 -12.94 15.60
CA SER A 215 10.79 -11.67 14.93
C SER A 215 11.06 -11.83 13.44
N LEU A 216 10.87 -10.79 12.61
CA LEU A 216 11.32 -10.80 11.21
C LEU A 216 12.47 -9.82 10.97
N ALA A 217 13.22 -10.08 9.90
CA ALA A 217 14.26 -9.17 9.45
C ALA A 217 13.64 -7.88 8.90
N GLU A 218 14.20 -6.75 9.31
CA GLU A 218 13.78 -5.41 8.88
C GLU A 218 13.78 -5.23 7.35
N SER A 219 14.65 -5.95 6.64
CA SER A 219 14.71 -5.95 5.17
C SER A 219 13.41 -6.41 4.49
N LEU A 220 12.50 -7.08 5.22
CA LEU A 220 11.21 -7.51 4.69
C LEU A 220 10.11 -6.43 4.80
N ARG A 221 10.35 -5.31 5.51
CA ARG A 221 9.33 -4.28 5.76
C ARG A 221 8.83 -3.67 4.45
N GLY A 222 9.73 -3.18 3.61
CA GLY A 222 9.41 -2.61 2.29
C GLY A 222 9.36 -3.63 1.14
N THR A 223 9.14 -4.92 1.43
CA THR A 223 9.01 -5.96 0.37
C THR A 223 7.54 -6.22 0.09
N SER A 224 7.19 -6.35 -1.19
CA SER A 224 5.88 -6.81 -1.61
C SER A 224 5.96 -7.63 -2.89
N VAL A 225 5.12 -8.66 -3.03
CA VAL A 225 4.98 -9.44 -4.26
C VAL A 225 3.77 -9.04 -5.11
N ALA A 226 2.90 -8.18 -4.57
CA ALA A 226 1.72 -7.66 -5.24
C ALA A 226 1.32 -6.32 -4.61
N ALA A 227 1.17 -5.27 -5.43
CA ALA A 227 0.75 -3.97 -4.94
C ALA A 227 -0.76 -3.91 -4.76
N LEU A 228 -1.24 -3.38 -3.64
CA LEU A 228 -2.66 -3.13 -3.43
C LEU A 228 -3.13 -2.04 -4.42
N GLU A 229 -4.16 -2.36 -5.19
CA GLU A 229 -4.82 -1.41 -6.10
C GLU A 229 -6.09 -0.84 -5.45
N GLU A 230 -6.84 -1.70 -4.77
CA GLU A 230 -8.13 -1.34 -4.22
C GLU A 230 -8.44 -2.23 -3.00
N SER A 231 -9.02 -1.64 -1.96
CA SER A 231 -9.72 -2.42 -0.94
C SER A 231 -11.18 -1.98 -0.88
N PHE A 232 -12.07 -2.94 -0.68
CA PHE A 232 -13.51 -2.70 -0.67
C PHE A 232 -14.05 -2.99 0.72
N ILE A 233 -14.29 -1.94 1.50
CA ILE A 233 -15.06 -2.02 2.73
C ILE A 233 -16.54 -2.06 2.37
N LEU A 234 -17.12 -3.25 2.50
CA LEU A 234 -18.49 -3.57 2.13
C LEU A 234 -19.45 -3.38 3.31
N PRO A 235 -20.73 -3.08 3.04
CA PRO A 235 -21.76 -3.07 4.09
C PRO A 235 -21.92 -4.45 4.74
N SER A 236 -22.27 -4.46 6.02
CA SER A 236 -22.62 -5.70 6.72
C SER A 236 -24.05 -6.18 6.36
N PRO A 237 -24.28 -7.51 6.21
CA PRO A 237 -25.62 -8.08 6.15
C PRO A 237 -26.39 -7.99 7.48
N ALA A 238 -25.70 -7.67 8.58
CA ALA A 238 -26.25 -7.50 9.92
C ALA A 238 -26.25 -6.04 10.36
N THR A 239 -27.39 -5.36 10.17
CA THR A 239 -27.58 -4.01 10.70
C THR A 239 -28.19 -4.08 12.09
N LEU A 240 -27.49 -3.52 13.08
CA LEU A 240 -27.98 -3.37 14.45
C LEU A 240 -28.23 -1.89 14.71
N THR A 241 -29.43 -1.56 15.22
CA THR A 241 -29.80 -0.18 15.58
C THR A 241 -30.17 -0.12 17.06
N SER A 242 -29.63 0.86 17.78
CA SER A 242 -29.95 1.13 19.19
C SER A 242 -31.01 2.21 19.35
N ASP A 243 -31.92 2.03 20.32
CA ASP A 243 -32.76 3.13 20.83
C ASP A 243 -32.31 3.65 22.21
N GLY A 244 -31.13 3.22 22.67
CA GLY A 244 -30.59 3.51 23.99
C GLY A 244 -31.17 2.66 25.12
N THR A 245 -32.10 1.74 24.81
CA THR A 245 -32.68 0.77 25.77
C THR A 245 -32.78 -0.65 25.24
N SER A 246 -32.70 -0.84 23.92
CA SER A 246 -32.75 -2.12 23.23
C SER A 246 -32.11 -2.01 21.83
N TYR A 247 -31.85 -3.16 21.21
CA TYR A 247 -31.31 -3.25 19.86
C TYR A 247 -32.26 -3.99 18.93
N THR A 248 -32.32 -3.52 17.68
CA THR A 248 -33.09 -4.16 16.61
C THR A 248 -32.14 -4.62 15.51
N TYR A 249 -32.16 -5.93 15.24
CA TYR A 249 -31.50 -6.54 14.08
C TYR A 249 -32.35 -6.38 12.82
N THR A 250 -31.71 -5.98 11.73
CA THR A 250 -32.27 -5.96 10.38
C THR A 250 -31.31 -6.64 9.42
N TYR A 251 -31.82 -7.60 8.66
CA TYR A 251 -31.07 -8.24 7.58
C TYR A 251 -30.95 -7.29 6.38
N ASN A 252 -29.72 -7.04 5.93
CA ASN A 252 -29.43 -6.22 4.77
C ASN A 252 -29.18 -7.08 3.53
N GLU A 253 -30.20 -7.17 2.68
CA GLU A 253 -30.15 -7.94 1.43
C GLU A 253 -29.26 -7.29 0.36
N LEU A 254 -29.16 -5.96 0.35
CA LEU A 254 -28.26 -5.24 -0.57
C LEU A 254 -26.81 -5.57 -0.24
N ALA A 255 -26.45 -5.60 1.04
CA ALA A 255 -25.12 -5.99 1.49
C ALA A 255 -24.76 -7.41 1.04
N THR A 256 -25.66 -8.37 1.26
CA THR A 256 -25.48 -9.75 0.79
C THR A 256 -25.30 -9.81 -0.75
N THR A 257 -25.96 -8.93 -1.49
CA THR A 257 -25.84 -8.88 -2.95
C THR A 257 -24.48 -8.30 -3.37
N ALA A 258 -24.03 -7.20 -2.75
CA ALA A 258 -22.72 -6.59 -2.99
C ALA A 258 -21.57 -7.57 -2.67
N MET A 259 -21.67 -8.29 -1.57
CA MET A 259 -20.73 -9.37 -1.21
C MET A 259 -20.63 -10.44 -2.30
N LYS A 260 -21.77 -10.87 -2.86
CA LYS A 260 -21.78 -11.86 -3.96
C LYS A 260 -21.16 -11.32 -5.24
N GLU A 261 -21.29 -10.03 -5.53
CA GLU A 261 -20.66 -9.40 -6.71
C GLU A 261 -19.13 -9.46 -6.61
N GLN A 262 -18.57 -9.15 -5.45
CA GLN A 262 -17.12 -9.26 -5.23
C GLN A 262 -16.63 -10.71 -5.36
N ILE A 263 -17.35 -11.67 -4.78
CA ILE A 263 -17.02 -13.10 -4.94
C ILE A 263 -17.13 -13.53 -6.41
N LEU A 264 -18.14 -13.06 -7.15
CA LEU A 264 -18.29 -13.34 -8.58
C LEU A 264 -17.15 -12.74 -9.41
N ALA A 265 -16.62 -11.59 -8.98
CA ALA A 265 -15.44 -10.95 -9.56
C ALA A 265 -14.11 -11.64 -9.20
N GLY A 266 -14.14 -12.76 -8.46
CA GLY A 266 -12.94 -13.50 -8.07
C GLY A 266 -12.35 -13.09 -6.71
N ARG A 267 -13.00 -12.16 -6.00
CA ARG A 267 -12.51 -11.63 -4.72
C ARG A 267 -13.20 -12.32 -3.54
N ALA A 268 -12.44 -13.08 -2.76
CA ALA A 268 -12.96 -13.61 -1.50
C ALA A 268 -13.03 -12.49 -0.44
N LEU A 269 -13.83 -12.69 0.61
CA LEU A 269 -14.14 -11.63 1.58
C LEU A 269 -13.64 -11.98 2.98
N ALA A 270 -12.79 -11.14 3.57
CA ALA A 270 -12.50 -11.21 5.00
C ALA A 270 -13.71 -10.68 5.78
N ILE A 271 -14.13 -11.38 6.84
CA ILE A 271 -15.22 -10.94 7.72
C ILE A 271 -14.90 -11.23 9.19
N SER A 272 -15.28 -10.32 10.08
CA SER A 272 -15.34 -10.61 11.51
C SER A 272 -16.73 -11.13 11.88
N PHE A 273 -16.78 -12.06 12.83
CA PHE A 273 -18.03 -12.55 13.39
C PHE A 273 -17.81 -13.09 14.83
N HIS A 274 -18.89 -13.52 15.46
CA HIS A 274 -18.82 -14.25 16.72
C HIS A 274 -18.94 -15.76 16.47
N GLY A 275 -17.87 -16.49 16.79
CA GLY A 275 -17.84 -17.95 16.83
C GLY A 275 -18.00 -18.50 18.25
N ASP A 276 -18.42 -19.77 18.38
CA ASP A 276 -18.33 -20.50 19.66
C ASP A 276 -16.88 -20.61 20.18
N GLN A 277 -15.91 -20.44 19.28
CA GLN A 277 -14.47 -20.51 19.50
C GLN A 277 -13.78 -19.43 18.66
N SER A 278 -12.63 -18.93 19.13
CA SER A 278 -11.73 -18.03 18.41
C SER A 278 -10.38 -18.67 18.05
N MET A 279 -10.05 -19.80 18.69
CA MET A 279 -8.80 -20.53 18.49
C MET A 279 -9.04 -22.03 18.33
N PRO A 280 -8.22 -22.72 17.52
CA PRO A 280 -8.24 -24.17 17.45
C PRO A 280 -8.08 -24.84 18.81
N GLY A 281 -8.93 -25.84 19.08
CA GLY A 281 -8.82 -26.68 20.28
C GLY A 281 -9.45 -26.10 21.56
N GLN A 282 -10.03 -24.89 21.50
CA GLN A 282 -10.88 -24.38 22.59
C GLN A 282 -12.08 -25.31 22.84
N ALA A 283 -12.69 -25.25 24.02
CA ALA A 283 -13.96 -25.94 24.24
C ALA A 283 -15.08 -25.19 23.51
N SER A 284 -15.96 -25.91 22.80
CA SER A 284 -17.16 -25.34 22.17
C SER A 284 -18.40 -25.79 22.93
N GLU A 285 -19.29 -24.85 23.24
CA GLU A 285 -20.63 -25.15 23.73
C GLU A 285 -21.58 -25.56 22.59
N ASN A 286 -21.15 -25.36 21.34
CA ASN A 286 -21.94 -25.56 20.12
C ASN A 286 -23.28 -24.80 20.17
N ALA A 287 -23.26 -23.58 20.72
CA ALA A 287 -24.45 -22.75 20.79
C ALA A 287 -24.85 -22.29 19.39
N TYR A 288 -23.87 -21.91 18.58
CA TYR A 288 -24.08 -21.30 17.27
C TYR A 288 -23.73 -22.23 16.11
N ILE A 289 -22.79 -23.16 16.29
CA ILE A 289 -22.42 -24.15 15.27
C ILE A 289 -23.11 -25.49 15.50
N ASN A 290 -23.64 -26.09 14.42
CA ASN A 290 -24.08 -27.48 14.41
C ASN A 290 -22.90 -28.39 14.03
N PRO A 291 -22.39 -29.24 14.94
CA PRO A 291 -21.20 -30.07 14.67
C PRO A 291 -21.46 -31.23 13.68
N ASP A 292 -22.71 -31.59 13.41
CA ASP A 292 -23.05 -32.65 12.45
C ASP A 292 -23.00 -32.15 10.99
N THR A 293 -23.21 -30.85 10.78
CA THR A 293 -23.36 -30.24 9.45
C THR A 293 -22.38 -29.09 9.20
N TRP A 294 -21.64 -28.65 10.23
CA TRP A 294 -20.79 -27.46 10.22
C TRP A 294 -21.55 -26.21 9.75
N ALA A 295 -22.80 -26.07 10.21
CA ALA A 295 -23.63 -24.90 9.93
C ALA A 295 -23.62 -23.94 11.12
N HIS A 296 -23.10 -22.73 10.94
CA HIS A 296 -22.97 -21.69 11.96
C HIS A 296 -24.00 -20.59 11.81
N TYR A 297 -24.70 -20.24 12.89
CA TYR A 297 -25.58 -19.09 12.93
C TYR A 297 -25.62 -18.45 14.32
N THR A 298 -24.96 -17.31 14.46
CA THR A 298 -25.08 -16.40 15.61
C THR A 298 -26.39 -15.64 15.51
N TYR A 299 -27.40 -16.13 16.23
CA TYR A 299 -28.79 -15.65 16.18
C TYR A 299 -29.11 -14.50 17.14
N GLU A 300 -28.10 -13.91 17.77
CA GLU A 300 -28.22 -12.76 18.67
C GLU A 300 -26.97 -11.87 18.62
N PRO A 301 -27.05 -10.59 19.03
CA PRO A 301 -25.86 -9.75 19.14
C PRO A 301 -24.85 -10.38 20.11
N ALA A 302 -23.62 -10.56 19.64
CA ALA A 302 -22.52 -11.15 20.40
C ALA A 302 -21.20 -10.44 20.07
N VAL A 303 -20.28 -10.42 21.04
CA VAL A 303 -18.98 -9.73 20.94
C VAL A 303 -18.09 -10.46 19.94
N LEU A 304 -17.54 -9.75 18.97
CA LEU A 304 -16.67 -10.30 17.94
C LEU A 304 -15.46 -11.00 18.57
N ASN A 305 -15.10 -12.17 18.02
CA ASN A 305 -13.97 -12.94 18.52
C ASN A 305 -13.19 -13.70 17.44
N HIS A 306 -13.67 -13.74 16.19
CA HIS A 306 -13.02 -14.52 15.14
C HIS A 306 -13.17 -13.86 13.77
N MET A 307 -12.16 -14.04 12.91
CA MET A 307 -12.16 -13.59 11.51
C MET A 307 -11.91 -14.77 10.56
N VAL A 308 -12.63 -14.78 9.44
CA VAL A 308 -12.64 -15.86 8.45
C VAL A 308 -12.81 -15.30 7.03
N THR A 309 -12.66 -16.15 6.02
CA THR A 309 -12.79 -15.75 4.61
C THR A 309 -14.00 -16.42 3.96
N ILE A 310 -14.94 -15.63 3.44
CA ILE A 310 -16.03 -16.14 2.59
C ILE A 310 -15.51 -16.36 1.18
N VAL A 311 -15.63 -17.58 0.66
CA VAL A 311 -15.14 -18.00 -0.66
C VAL A 311 -16.25 -18.41 -1.63
N GLY A 312 -17.51 -18.31 -1.20
CA GLY A 312 -18.64 -18.74 -2.00
C GLY A 312 -19.96 -18.65 -1.26
N TRP A 313 -21.04 -19.07 -1.92
CA TRP A 313 -22.39 -19.06 -1.38
C TRP A 313 -23.27 -20.15 -1.96
N ASP A 314 -24.34 -20.50 -1.26
CA ASP A 314 -25.38 -21.43 -1.69
C ASP A 314 -26.75 -20.99 -1.16
N ASP A 315 -27.57 -20.43 -2.05
CA ASP A 315 -28.94 -19.95 -1.73
C ASP A 315 -29.90 -21.08 -1.36
N SER A 316 -29.55 -22.32 -1.68
CA SER A 316 -30.36 -23.50 -1.39
C SER A 316 -29.90 -24.27 -0.15
N TYR A 317 -28.86 -23.79 0.55
CA TYR A 317 -28.39 -24.42 1.76
C TYR A 317 -29.48 -24.40 2.83
N SER A 318 -29.94 -25.59 3.22
CA SER A 318 -31.15 -25.70 4.03
C SER A 318 -30.95 -25.15 5.43
N LYS A 319 -31.90 -24.33 5.89
CA LYS A 319 -31.95 -23.86 7.28
C LYS A 319 -32.04 -25.00 8.31
N GLU A 320 -32.49 -26.18 7.89
CA GLU A 320 -32.58 -27.36 8.77
C GLU A 320 -31.21 -27.95 9.10
N ASN A 321 -30.14 -27.49 8.45
CA ASN A 321 -28.78 -27.85 8.80
C ASN A 321 -28.29 -27.13 10.07
N PHE A 322 -28.88 -26.01 10.48
CA PHE A 322 -28.48 -25.24 11.66
C PHE A 322 -29.11 -25.81 12.95
N ASN A 323 -28.64 -25.35 14.11
CA ASN A 323 -29.10 -25.85 15.40
C ASN A 323 -30.62 -25.77 15.58
N ALA A 324 -31.24 -26.89 15.96
CA ALA A 324 -32.68 -26.99 16.13
C ALA A 324 -33.18 -26.01 17.21
N GLY A 325 -34.20 -25.22 16.89
CA GLY A 325 -34.71 -24.15 17.77
C GLY A 325 -34.03 -22.79 17.59
N HIS A 326 -32.92 -22.76 16.84
CA HIS A 326 -32.14 -21.57 16.50
C HIS A 326 -31.85 -21.50 14.99
N GLN A 327 -32.78 -21.97 14.15
CA GLN A 327 -32.61 -21.96 12.70
C GLN A 327 -32.77 -20.54 12.12
N PRO A 328 -32.05 -20.20 11.03
CA PRO A 328 -32.27 -18.94 10.35
C PRO A 328 -33.67 -18.86 9.72
N PRO A 329 -34.17 -17.65 9.42
CA PRO A 329 -35.53 -17.45 8.91
C PRO A 329 -35.78 -18.13 7.55
N ALA A 330 -34.75 -18.27 6.71
CA ALA A 330 -34.81 -18.92 5.40
C ALA A 330 -33.53 -19.72 5.09
N ASP A 331 -33.56 -20.46 3.97
CA ASP A 331 -32.39 -21.13 3.39
C ASP A 331 -31.39 -20.09 2.86
N GLY A 332 -30.13 -20.49 2.73
CA GLY A 332 -29.05 -19.66 2.23
C GLY A 332 -27.88 -19.54 3.20
N ALA A 333 -26.68 -19.83 2.71
CA ALA A 333 -25.46 -19.72 3.50
C ALA A 333 -24.24 -19.39 2.65
N TRP A 334 -23.29 -18.70 3.28
CA TRP A 334 -21.93 -18.52 2.82
C TRP A 334 -21.12 -19.80 2.99
N ILE A 335 -20.16 -20.01 2.09
CA ILE A 335 -19.13 -21.06 2.19
C ILE A 335 -17.87 -20.37 2.73
N VAL A 336 -17.40 -20.82 3.88
CA VAL A 336 -16.38 -20.10 4.64
C VAL A 336 -15.13 -20.95 4.82
N LYS A 337 -13.98 -20.36 4.46
CA LYS A 337 -12.64 -20.88 4.74
C LYS A 337 -12.22 -20.39 6.13
N ASN A 338 -11.93 -21.33 7.02
CA ASN A 338 -11.38 -21.03 8.35
C ASN A 338 -9.83 -21.02 8.32
N SER A 339 -9.20 -20.76 9.47
CA SER A 339 -7.75 -20.75 9.69
C SER A 339 -7.30 -21.80 10.70
N TRP A 340 -8.07 -22.89 10.84
CA TRP A 340 -7.87 -23.92 11.86
C TRP A 340 -7.36 -25.24 11.30
N GLY A 341 -6.68 -25.21 10.16
CA GLY A 341 -6.14 -26.39 9.50
C GLY A 341 -7.21 -27.30 8.91
N SER A 342 -6.75 -28.38 8.27
CA SER A 342 -7.61 -29.36 7.61
C SER A 342 -7.17 -30.79 7.92
N ALA A 343 -8.08 -31.75 7.81
CA ALA A 343 -7.77 -33.16 8.09
C ALA A 343 -6.79 -33.75 7.07
N ASP A 344 -6.90 -33.29 5.82
CA ASP A 344 -6.03 -33.67 4.71
C ASP A 344 -4.75 -32.83 4.63
N GLY A 345 -4.62 -31.78 5.46
CA GLY A 345 -3.42 -30.96 5.56
C GLY A 345 -2.21 -31.78 6.03
N GLU A 346 -1.02 -31.27 5.70
CA GLU A 346 0.24 -31.71 6.27
C GLU A 346 0.75 -30.69 7.29
N PHE A 347 1.66 -31.11 8.17
CA PHE A 347 2.26 -30.21 9.17
C PHE A 347 2.80 -28.93 8.51
N PRO A 348 2.54 -27.74 9.07
CA PRO A 348 1.82 -27.46 10.33
C PRO A 348 0.29 -27.29 10.17
N ASN A 349 -0.25 -27.45 8.97
CA ASN A 349 -1.66 -27.18 8.65
C ASN A 349 -2.63 -28.34 8.96
N LYS A 350 -2.14 -29.43 9.54
CA LYS A 350 -2.93 -30.65 9.76
C LYS A 350 -3.75 -30.56 11.04
N PHE A 351 -5.04 -30.28 10.94
CA PHE A 351 -5.95 -30.32 12.08
C PHE A 351 -7.37 -30.65 11.62
N ALA A 352 -7.98 -31.68 12.22
CA ALA A 352 -9.28 -32.19 11.80
C ALA A 352 -10.42 -31.37 12.41
N TRP A 353 -10.76 -30.25 11.76
CA TRP A 353 -11.91 -29.41 12.11
C TRP A 353 -12.75 -29.09 10.87
N GLY A 354 -14.06 -28.88 11.05
CA GLY A 354 -14.94 -28.48 9.97
C GLY A 354 -15.15 -29.58 8.90
N ASP A 355 -15.71 -29.16 7.78
CA ASP A 355 -15.67 -29.91 6.52
C ASP A 355 -14.32 -29.67 5.84
N ASN A 356 -13.27 -30.30 6.39
CA ASN A 356 -11.87 -30.13 5.98
C ASN A 356 -11.38 -28.66 6.05
N GLY A 357 -11.69 -27.99 7.16
CA GLY A 357 -11.36 -26.58 7.40
C GLY A 357 -12.40 -25.57 6.91
N TYR A 358 -13.49 -26.04 6.29
CA TYR A 358 -14.60 -25.19 5.83
C TYR A 358 -15.85 -25.38 6.69
N PHE A 359 -16.74 -24.38 6.67
CA PHE A 359 -18.07 -24.46 7.27
C PHE A 359 -19.06 -23.58 6.49
N TYR A 360 -20.35 -23.70 6.81
CA TYR A 360 -21.41 -22.86 6.26
C TYR A 360 -21.84 -21.80 7.28
N LEU A 361 -21.88 -20.54 6.87
CA LEU A 361 -22.35 -19.43 7.71
C LEU A 361 -23.66 -18.88 7.16
N SER A 362 -24.70 -18.79 7.99
CA SER A 362 -26.00 -18.24 7.58
C SER A 362 -25.88 -16.82 7.01
N TYR A 363 -26.63 -16.49 5.95
CA TYR A 363 -26.76 -15.08 5.50
C TYR A 363 -27.34 -14.16 6.59
N TYR A 364 -28.07 -14.74 7.52
CA TYR A 364 -28.80 -14.03 8.58
C TYR A 364 -28.01 -13.88 9.88
N ASP A 365 -26.74 -14.32 9.92
CA ASP A 365 -25.88 -14.16 11.08
C ASP A 365 -25.86 -12.70 11.55
N GLN A 366 -26.09 -12.47 12.86
CA GLN A 366 -26.28 -11.14 13.43
C GLN A 366 -24.96 -10.49 13.89
N SER A 367 -23.81 -11.13 13.64
CA SER A 367 -22.50 -10.69 14.10
C SER A 367 -21.51 -10.36 12.99
N ILE A 368 -21.85 -10.61 11.73
CA ILE A 368 -20.96 -10.30 10.59
C ILE A 368 -20.69 -8.80 10.53
N VAL A 369 -19.43 -8.38 10.56
CA VAL A 369 -18.98 -6.98 10.38
C VAL A 369 -17.59 -6.96 9.71
N THR A 370 -17.01 -5.77 9.50
CA THR A 370 -15.69 -5.57 8.84
C THR A 370 -15.56 -6.41 7.57
N VAL A 371 -16.55 -6.30 6.68
CA VAL A 371 -16.55 -7.07 5.44
C VAL A 371 -15.61 -6.39 4.46
N GLU A 372 -14.52 -7.06 4.09
CA GLU A 372 -13.49 -6.45 3.24
C GLU A 372 -13.05 -7.40 2.12
N ALA A 373 -12.91 -6.85 0.91
CA ALA A 373 -12.30 -7.51 -0.23
C ALA A 373 -11.07 -6.73 -0.68
N PHE A 374 -10.15 -7.39 -1.38
CA PHE A 374 -8.92 -6.76 -1.86
C PHE A 374 -8.76 -6.99 -3.36
N ASP A 375 -8.16 -6.02 -4.04
CA ASP A 375 -7.68 -6.10 -5.41
C ASP A 375 -6.21 -5.75 -5.48
N PHE A 376 -5.48 -6.44 -6.35
CA PHE A 376 -4.05 -6.28 -6.48
C PHE A 376 -3.67 -6.10 -7.94
N ASP A 377 -2.78 -5.14 -8.17
CA ASP A 377 -2.20 -4.96 -9.49
C ASP A 377 -1.11 -6.02 -9.73
N LEU A 378 -1.40 -6.91 -10.69
CA LEU A 378 -0.48 -7.94 -11.17
C LEU A 378 0.14 -7.60 -12.53
N THR A 379 -0.37 -6.54 -13.18
CA THR A 379 0.00 -6.14 -14.54
C THR A 379 1.08 -5.08 -14.57
N GLY A 380 1.40 -4.49 -13.43
CA GLY A 380 2.61 -3.74 -13.20
C GLY A 380 2.34 -2.26 -13.08
N ARG A 381 2.04 -1.83 -11.85
CA ARG A 381 2.25 -0.45 -11.40
C ARG A 381 3.60 -0.05 -11.96
N GLU A 382 3.60 1.08 -12.64
CA GLU A 382 4.83 1.56 -13.27
C GLU A 382 5.89 1.64 -12.19
N THR A 383 6.94 0.91 -12.47
CA THR A 383 8.08 0.68 -11.60
C THR A 383 9.31 0.98 -12.43
N ASP A 384 10.38 1.35 -11.75
CA ASP A 384 11.68 1.47 -12.39
C ASP A 384 12.14 0.11 -12.95
N GLN A 385 13.30 0.13 -13.61
CA GLN A 385 13.95 -1.08 -14.13
C GLN A 385 14.29 -2.13 -13.05
N ASN A 386 14.25 -1.77 -11.77
CA ASN A 386 14.47 -2.64 -10.62
C ASN A 386 13.17 -3.11 -9.96
N GLY A 387 12.00 -2.72 -10.46
CA GLY A 387 10.69 -3.07 -9.90
C GLY A 387 10.26 -2.19 -8.72
N GLN A 388 10.84 -0.99 -8.56
CA GLN A 388 10.57 -0.07 -7.47
C GLN A 388 9.70 1.11 -7.92
N TYR A 389 8.73 1.48 -7.10
CA TYR A 389 7.96 2.71 -7.22
C TYR A 389 8.13 3.54 -5.95
N ILE A 390 8.09 4.86 -6.08
CA ILE A 390 8.15 5.78 -4.95
C ILE A 390 6.74 5.93 -4.37
N VAL A 391 6.62 5.93 -3.05
CA VAL A 391 5.38 6.26 -2.34
C VAL A 391 5.61 7.51 -1.50
N ASN A 392 5.11 8.64 -1.98
CA ASN A 392 5.06 9.86 -1.19
C ASN A 392 3.86 9.75 -0.25
N GLN A 393 4.12 9.56 1.05
CA GLN A 393 3.09 9.30 2.07
C GLN A 393 3.56 9.68 3.47
N TYR A 394 2.59 9.83 4.37
CA TYR A 394 2.81 10.12 5.79
C TYR A 394 1.98 9.25 6.73
N ASP A 395 1.04 8.46 6.19
CA ASP A 395 0.13 7.61 6.93
C ASP A 395 0.67 6.17 7.02
N TYR A 396 1.08 5.77 8.23
CA TYR A 396 1.68 4.47 8.53
C TYR A 396 0.97 3.73 9.68
N LEU A 397 0.03 4.38 10.37
CA LEU A 397 -0.71 3.81 11.48
C LEU A 397 -1.52 2.57 11.04
N PRO A 398 -1.36 1.42 11.70
CA PRO A 398 -2.27 0.29 11.49
C PRO A 398 -3.69 0.66 11.96
N THR A 399 -4.58 0.88 10.99
CA THR A 399 -5.90 1.47 11.23
C THR A 399 -6.85 0.47 11.89
N GLU A 400 -7.33 0.80 13.08
CA GLU A 400 -8.41 0.08 13.76
C GLU A 400 -9.78 0.70 13.47
N GLN A 401 -9.81 2.00 13.21
CA GLN A 401 -11.03 2.73 12.87
C GLN A 401 -10.77 3.77 11.79
N ALA A 402 -11.55 3.73 10.71
CA ALA A 402 -11.59 4.75 9.68
C ALA A 402 -12.84 5.62 9.86
N ASN A 403 -12.68 6.80 10.46
CA ASN A 403 -13.79 7.66 10.87
C ASN A 403 -14.07 8.75 9.84
N ALA A 404 -15.32 8.85 9.37
CA ALA A 404 -15.77 9.99 8.57
C ALA A 404 -16.11 11.18 9.48
N VAL A 405 -15.35 12.27 9.37
CA VAL A 405 -15.63 13.54 10.05
C VAL A 405 -16.45 14.43 9.09
N PRO A 406 -17.74 14.67 9.34
CA PRO A 406 -18.61 15.37 8.41
C PRO A 406 -18.46 16.90 8.46
N TYR A 407 -18.65 17.56 7.32
CA TYR A 407 -18.63 19.01 7.17
C TYR A 407 -19.84 19.50 6.36
N ASP A 408 -20.45 20.61 6.81
CA ASP A 408 -21.60 21.25 6.15
C ASP A 408 -21.22 21.92 4.82
N ASP A 409 -20.02 22.52 4.77
CA ASP A 409 -19.43 23.17 3.60
C ASP A 409 -18.32 22.30 2.98
N LYS A 410 -17.82 22.67 1.78
CA LYS A 410 -16.71 21.95 1.13
C LYS A 410 -15.53 21.88 2.11
N ALA A 411 -15.08 20.65 2.39
CA ALA A 411 -13.88 20.36 3.14
C ALA A 411 -12.90 19.55 2.27
N SER A 412 -11.61 19.80 2.46
CA SER A 412 -10.54 19.10 1.76
C SER A 412 -9.39 18.82 2.71
N ALA A 413 -8.70 17.69 2.57
CA ALA A 413 -7.43 17.44 3.24
C ALA A 413 -6.31 17.51 2.21
N ALA A 414 -5.08 17.79 2.64
CA ALA A 414 -3.93 17.80 1.76
C ALA A 414 -2.68 17.28 2.46
N ASN A 415 -1.85 16.59 1.71
CA ASN A 415 -0.46 16.31 2.08
C ASN A 415 0.46 17.13 1.16
N VAL A 416 1.51 17.71 1.74
CA VAL A 416 2.56 18.48 1.08
C VAL A 416 3.83 17.65 1.14
N PHE A 417 4.32 17.23 -0.02
CA PHE A 417 5.49 16.40 -0.18
C PHE A 417 6.70 17.23 -0.67
N THR A 418 7.88 16.73 -0.37
CA THR A 418 9.13 17.16 -1.02
C THR A 418 9.70 15.95 -1.75
N ALA A 419 9.94 16.08 -3.05
CA ALA A 419 10.49 14.99 -3.86
C ALA A 419 11.90 14.62 -3.36
N ALA A 420 12.08 13.37 -2.94
CA ALA A 420 13.38 12.88 -2.43
C ALA A 420 14.39 12.57 -3.55
N GLU A 421 13.90 12.34 -4.75
CA GLU A 421 14.65 12.12 -5.99
C GLU A 421 13.77 12.54 -7.19
N PRO A 422 14.36 12.77 -8.38
CA PRO A 422 13.60 13.09 -9.59
C PRO A 422 12.56 12.00 -9.87
N GLN A 423 11.31 12.39 -10.10
CA GLN A 423 10.22 11.43 -10.20
C GLN A 423 9.03 11.94 -11.02
N ASP A 424 8.33 11.00 -11.65
CA ASP A 424 7.07 11.26 -12.36
C ASP A 424 5.90 10.62 -11.63
N LEU A 425 4.89 11.41 -11.25
CA LEU A 425 3.70 10.86 -10.60
C LEU A 425 2.89 9.99 -11.58
N THR A 426 2.54 8.77 -11.15
CA THR A 426 1.80 7.78 -11.94
C THR A 426 0.40 7.53 -11.40
N SER A 427 0.19 7.69 -10.09
CA SER A 427 -1.12 7.48 -9.46
C SER A 427 -1.25 8.26 -8.15
N LEU A 428 -2.49 8.53 -7.76
CA LEU A 428 -2.85 9.14 -6.49
C LEU A 428 -3.74 8.18 -5.72
N SER A 429 -3.69 8.19 -4.39
CA SER A 429 -4.62 7.39 -3.60
C SER A 429 -5.23 8.17 -2.45
N CYS A 430 -6.41 7.71 -2.05
CA CYS A 430 -6.96 8.01 -0.74
C CYS A 430 -7.79 6.85 -0.21
N GLU A 431 -8.10 6.86 1.08
CA GLU A 431 -9.15 5.99 1.62
C GLU A 431 -10.47 6.72 1.74
N THR A 432 -11.58 6.02 1.51
CA THR A 432 -12.94 6.52 1.79
C THR A 432 -13.67 5.56 2.74
N SER A 433 -14.68 6.04 3.46
CA SER A 433 -15.46 5.19 4.39
C SER A 433 -16.96 5.20 4.10
N THR A 434 -17.39 5.94 3.08
CA THR A 434 -18.81 6.03 2.70
C THR A 434 -19.00 5.61 1.24
N PRO A 435 -20.05 4.84 0.94
CA PRO A 435 -20.33 4.42 -0.44
C PRO A 435 -20.73 5.61 -1.31
N GLN A 436 -20.51 5.48 -2.62
CA GLN A 436 -20.77 6.54 -3.62
C GLN A 436 -20.03 7.85 -3.32
N THR A 437 -18.81 7.76 -2.78
CA THR A 437 -17.99 8.94 -2.54
C THR A 437 -17.39 9.41 -3.86
N LYS A 438 -17.71 10.65 -4.24
CA LYS A 438 -16.95 11.36 -5.28
C LYS A 438 -15.69 11.92 -4.65
N VAL A 439 -14.54 11.61 -5.24
CA VAL A 439 -13.25 12.16 -4.83
C VAL A 439 -12.71 13.05 -5.93
N THR A 440 -12.30 14.26 -5.56
CA THR A 440 -11.55 15.16 -6.43
C THR A 440 -10.13 15.29 -5.90
N TYR A 441 -9.15 14.92 -6.72
CA TYR A 441 -7.73 15.13 -6.48
C TYR A 441 -7.28 16.38 -7.24
N GLU A 442 -6.54 17.25 -6.57
CA GLU A 442 -5.88 18.41 -7.17
C GLU A 442 -4.39 18.37 -6.78
N VAL A 443 -3.49 18.37 -7.77
CA VAL A 443 -2.03 18.38 -7.54
C VAL A 443 -1.49 19.76 -7.82
N TYR A 444 -0.77 20.34 -6.87
CA TYR A 444 -0.14 21.66 -7.02
C TYR A 444 1.38 21.54 -6.96
N ARG A 445 2.09 22.20 -7.88
CA ARG A 445 3.51 22.51 -7.76
C ARG A 445 3.65 23.75 -6.89
N LEU A 446 4.31 23.61 -5.73
CA LEU A 446 4.34 24.67 -4.73
C LEU A 446 5.49 25.65 -4.98
N ALA A 447 5.28 26.91 -4.63
CA ALA A 447 6.36 27.89 -4.56
C ALA A 447 7.34 27.54 -3.40
N ASP A 448 8.60 27.95 -3.52
CA ASP A 448 9.62 27.76 -2.47
C ASP A 448 9.15 28.26 -1.09
N ASP A 449 8.40 29.37 -1.07
CA ASP A 449 7.86 30.01 0.12
C ASP A 449 6.36 29.78 0.34
N ALA A 450 5.79 28.75 -0.31
CA ALA A 450 4.37 28.40 -0.22
C ALA A 450 3.88 28.32 1.24
N ALA A 451 2.85 29.11 1.55
CA ALA A 451 2.28 29.22 2.89
C ALA A 451 1.18 28.20 3.18
N ASP A 452 0.56 27.64 2.13
CA ASP A 452 -0.50 26.64 2.23
C ASP A 452 -0.43 25.65 1.03
N PRO A 453 -1.16 24.52 1.09
CA PRO A 453 -1.10 23.47 0.06
C PRO A 453 -1.57 23.90 -1.34
N THR A 454 -2.14 25.09 -1.50
CA THR A 454 -2.64 25.60 -2.78
C THR A 454 -1.87 26.82 -3.28
N ASP A 455 -0.80 27.21 -2.58
CA ASP A 455 0.06 28.35 -2.90
C ASP A 455 1.11 27.98 -3.96
N GLY A 456 0.63 27.79 -5.19
CA GLY A 456 1.43 27.28 -6.31
C GLY A 456 0.66 27.20 -7.62
N GLU A 457 1.22 26.46 -8.58
CA GLU A 457 0.58 26.16 -9.86
C GLU A 457 -0.23 24.86 -9.76
N LEU A 458 -1.51 24.91 -10.14
CA LEU A 458 -2.34 23.71 -10.29
C LEU A 458 -1.88 22.91 -11.52
N ALA A 459 -1.30 21.73 -11.30
CA ALA A 459 -0.77 20.87 -12.36
C ALA A 459 -1.80 19.84 -12.87
N LEU A 460 -2.64 19.29 -11.98
CA LEU A 460 -3.65 18.27 -12.31
C LEU A 460 -4.94 18.47 -11.52
N THR A 461 -6.08 18.19 -12.15
CA THR A 461 -7.34 17.86 -11.48
C THR A 461 -7.85 16.51 -11.99
N LEU A 462 -8.09 15.57 -11.09
CA LEU A 462 -8.63 14.24 -11.38
C LEU A 462 -9.88 14.01 -10.53
N GLU A 463 -10.93 13.42 -11.11
CA GLU A 463 -12.16 13.12 -10.39
C GLU A 463 -12.54 11.64 -10.56
N GLU A 464 -12.72 10.96 -9.44
CA GLU A 464 -13.19 9.57 -9.38
C GLU A 464 -14.45 9.45 -8.53
N THR A 465 -15.17 8.34 -8.68
CA THR A 465 -16.33 8.03 -7.82
C THR A 465 -16.31 6.57 -7.42
N TYR A 466 -16.18 6.33 -6.13
CA TYR A 466 -16.01 5.00 -5.57
C TYR A 466 -17.35 4.46 -5.05
N GLU A 467 -17.66 3.23 -5.43
CA GLU A 467 -18.93 2.60 -5.08
C GLU A 467 -18.99 2.23 -3.60
N PHE A 468 -17.88 1.74 -3.06
CA PHE A 468 -17.70 1.29 -1.68
C PHE A 468 -16.64 2.16 -0.99
N GLY A 469 -16.56 2.05 0.34
CA GLY A 469 -15.40 2.55 1.07
C GLY A 469 -14.20 1.64 0.88
N GLY A 470 -13.06 2.05 1.44
CA GLY A 470 -11.79 1.34 1.42
C GLY A 470 -10.68 2.19 0.80
N TYR A 471 -9.58 1.55 0.44
CA TYR A 471 -8.44 2.17 -0.24
C TYR A 471 -8.67 2.21 -1.74
N HIS A 472 -8.36 3.34 -2.36
CA HIS A 472 -8.55 3.55 -3.79
C HIS A 472 -7.30 4.11 -4.44
N LEU A 473 -6.88 3.49 -5.56
CA LEU A 473 -5.85 4.00 -6.44
C LEU A 473 -6.45 4.64 -7.70
N ALA A 474 -6.20 5.94 -7.89
CA ALA A 474 -6.57 6.68 -9.08
C ALA A 474 -5.35 6.81 -10.02
N THR A 475 -5.42 6.16 -11.19
CA THR A 475 -4.34 6.23 -12.19
C THR A 475 -4.32 7.61 -12.87
N ILE A 476 -3.15 8.24 -12.94
CA ILE A 476 -2.96 9.48 -13.68
C ILE A 476 -2.90 9.16 -15.19
N PRO A 477 -3.72 9.82 -16.04
CA PRO A 477 -3.65 9.63 -17.48
C PRO A 477 -2.26 9.91 -18.05
N GLU A 478 -1.77 9.06 -18.93
CA GLU A 478 -0.43 9.17 -19.55
C GLU A 478 -0.16 10.56 -20.16
N ALA A 479 -1.18 11.17 -20.79
CA ALA A 479 -1.08 12.50 -21.40
C ALA A 479 -0.89 13.66 -20.40
N ASP A 480 -1.13 13.43 -19.10
CA ASP A 480 -0.97 14.42 -18.04
C ASP A 480 0.30 14.20 -17.21
N ARG A 481 0.97 13.05 -17.33
CA ARG A 481 2.15 12.71 -16.50
C ARG A 481 3.34 13.65 -16.70
N ALA A 482 3.58 14.11 -17.93
CA ALA A 482 4.65 15.07 -18.21
C ALA A 482 4.50 16.41 -17.45
N LYS A 483 3.30 16.74 -16.93
CA LYS A 483 3.06 17.93 -16.10
C LYS A 483 3.42 17.69 -14.62
N LEU A 484 3.66 16.44 -14.26
CA LEU A 484 3.78 15.93 -12.89
C LEU A 484 5.15 15.29 -12.66
N HIS A 485 6.14 15.76 -13.41
CA HIS A 485 7.56 15.57 -13.13
C HIS A 485 7.99 16.49 -11.98
N PHE A 486 8.72 15.96 -11.00
CA PHE A 486 9.27 16.74 -9.89
C PHE A 486 10.74 16.43 -9.71
N ASP A 487 11.59 17.46 -9.72
CA ASP A 487 13.02 17.36 -9.42
C ASP A 487 13.25 17.07 -7.93
N GLU A 488 14.43 16.55 -7.59
CA GLU A 488 14.88 16.44 -6.19
C GLU A 488 14.76 17.79 -5.47
N GLY A 489 14.05 17.80 -4.34
CA GLY A 489 13.83 18.97 -3.51
C GLY A 489 12.66 19.85 -3.91
N GLU A 490 12.03 19.63 -5.07
CA GLU A 490 10.78 20.32 -5.41
C GLU A 490 9.64 19.89 -4.49
N ARG A 491 8.77 20.86 -4.18
CA ARG A 491 7.60 20.65 -3.32
C ARG A 491 6.34 20.58 -4.14
N PHE A 492 5.47 19.65 -3.78
CA PHE A 492 4.15 19.53 -4.37
C PHE A 492 3.13 19.14 -3.31
N SER A 493 1.85 19.45 -3.55
CA SER A 493 0.77 19.00 -2.69
C SER A 493 -0.20 18.12 -3.46
N VAL A 494 -0.86 17.22 -2.74
CA VAL A 494 -2.03 16.51 -3.21
C VAL A 494 -3.19 16.89 -2.31
N VAL A 495 -4.14 17.63 -2.87
CA VAL A 495 -5.38 18.05 -2.21
C VAL A 495 -6.49 17.07 -2.58
N VAL A 496 -7.15 16.51 -1.57
CA VAL A 496 -8.24 15.56 -1.72
C VAL A 496 -9.52 16.15 -1.14
N THR A 497 -10.56 16.22 -1.97
CA THR A 497 -11.92 16.57 -1.55
C THR A 497 -12.80 15.33 -1.65
N MET A 498 -13.41 14.92 -0.54
CA MET A 498 -14.36 13.80 -0.50
C MET A 498 -15.80 14.32 -0.36
N GLN A 499 -16.68 13.91 -1.28
CA GLN A 499 -18.10 14.21 -1.25
C GLN A 499 -18.91 12.92 -1.25
N GLY A 500 -19.41 12.53 -0.08
CA GLY A 500 -20.34 11.43 0.07
C GLY A 500 -21.79 11.83 -0.26
N PRO A 501 -22.75 10.89 -0.13
CA PRO A 501 -24.17 11.15 -0.40
C PRO A 501 -24.80 12.25 0.47
N ASP A 502 -24.31 12.40 1.71
CA ASP A 502 -24.88 13.30 2.71
C ASP A 502 -24.13 14.64 2.86
N GLY A 503 -22.99 14.82 2.19
CA GLY A 503 -22.17 16.01 2.31
C GLY A 503 -20.69 15.76 2.12
N TYR A 504 -19.88 16.72 2.54
CA TYR A 504 -18.42 16.59 2.56
C TYR A 504 -17.98 15.92 3.86
N TYR A 505 -16.87 15.20 3.80
CA TYR A 505 -16.25 14.65 4.98
C TYR A 505 -14.74 14.54 4.76
N ILE A 506 -14.01 14.36 5.85
CA ILE A 506 -12.59 13.96 5.83
C ILE A 506 -12.48 12.65 6.58
N LEU A 507 -11.69 11.73 6.05
CA LEU A 507 -11.41 10.45 6.67
C LEU A 507 -10.24 10.60 7.64
N ALA A 508 -10.45 10.17 8.88
CA ALA A 508 -9.41 10.10 9.90
C ALA A 508 -9.16 8.62 10.26
N GLN A 509 -7.94 8.15 9.99
CA GLN A 509 -7.47 6.85 10.47
C GLN A 509 -7.12 6.95 11.96
N ALA A 510 -7.57 5.97 12.74
CA ALA A 510 -7.41 5.98 14.17
C ALA A 510 -7.11 4.59 14.74
N ALA A 511 -6.36 4.56 15.84
CA ALA A 511 -6.01 3.35 16.55
C ALA A 511 -5.91 3.58 18.07
N PHE A 512 -6.14 2.54 18.86
CA PHE A 512 -6.13 2.58 20.31
C PHE A 512 -4.72 2.87 20.85
N ASN A 513 -4.63 3.95 21.61
CA ASN A 513 -3.37 4.45 22.18
C ASN A 513 -3.10 3.93 23.61
N ASP A 514 -2.03 4.41 24.22
CA ASP A 514 -1.66 4.05 25.60
C ASP A 514 -2.74 4.43 26.63
N THR A 515 -3.45 5.52 26.42
CA THR A 515 -4.56 5.97 27.27
C THR A 515 -5.74 5.01 27.20
N TYR A 516 -6.04 4.43 26.03
CA TYR A 516 -7.01 3.34 25.94
C TYR A 516 -6.55 2.14 26.78
N ARG A 517 -5.30 1.73 26.59
CA ARG A 517 -4.72 0.60 27.30
C ARG A 517 -4.81 0.78 28.81
N ASP A 518 -4.41 1.94 29.34
CA ASP A 518 -4.46 2.24 30.77
C ASP A 518 -5.88 2.19 31.34
N ARG A 519 -6.89 2.61 30.56
CA ARG A 519 -8.29 2.47 30.94
C ARG A 519 -8.71 1.01 31.00
N ALA A 520 -8.34 0.21 30.00
CA ALA A 520 -8.66 -1.21 29.96
C ALA A 520 -8.02 -1.97 31.14
N ILE A 521 -6.76 -1.68 31.44
CA ILE A 521 -6.05 -2.21 32.63
C ILE A 521 -6.77 -1.81 33.92
N SER A 522 -7.12 -0.53 34.10
CA SER A 522 -7.83 -0.05 35.29
C SER A 522 -9.19 -0.73 35.48
N GLN A 523 -9.84 -1.11 34.39
CA GLN A 523 -11.13 -1.80 34.42
C GLN A 523 -10.97 -3.28 34.79
N LEU A 524 -9.95 -3.94 34.25
CA LEU A 524 -9.56 -5.30 34.64
C LEU A 524 -9.19 -5.39 36.13
N GLU A 525 -8.47 -4.40 36.66
CA GLU A 525 -8.15 -4.31 38.09
C GLU A 525 -9.42 -4.22 38.94
N GLN A 526 -10.36 -3.33 38.58
CA GLN A 526 -11.64 -3.21 39.29
C GLN A 526 -12.47 -4.50 39.21
N GLN A 527 -12.45 -5.18 38.08
CA GLN A 527 -13.13 -6.46 37.91
C GLN A 527 -12.52 -7.53 38.81
N GLU A 528 -11.19 -7.64 38.85
CA GLU A 528 -10.50 -8.57 39.75
C GLU A 528 -10.71 -8.22 41.23
N GLU A 529 -10.75 -6.94 41.60
CA GLU A 529 -11.09 -6.51 42.95
C GLU A 529 -12.51 -6.96 43.36
N SER A 530 -13.44 -7.02 42.42
CA SER A 530 -14.83 -7.41 42.70
C SER A 530 -15.07 -8.92 42.65
N THR A 531 -14.37 -9.64 41.77
CA THR A 531 -14.60 -11.06 41.48
C THR A 531 -13.59 -11.98 42.16
N HIS A 532 -12.36 -11.51 42.38
CA HIS A 532 -11.21 -12.29 42.85
C HIS A 532 -10.93 -13.52 42.00
N ALA A 533 -11.18 -13.46 40.70
CA ALA A 533 -11.06 -14.59 39.79
C ALA A 533 -9.60 -15.05 39.66
N LEU A 534 -8.68 -14.14 39.33
CA LEU A 534 -7.25 -14.41 39.23
C LEU A 534 -6.67 -14.80 40.58
N ARG A 535 -7.01 -14.06 41.63
CA ARG A 535 -6.56 -14.35 43.00
C ARG A 535 -7.00 -15.75 43.41
N GLY A 536 -8.27 -16.10 43.20
CA GLY A 536 -8.80 -17.41 43.51
C GLY A 536 -8.07 -18.52 42.77
N HIS A 537 -7.78 -18.32 41.49
CA HIS A 537 -7.02 -19.26 40.68
C HIS A 537 -5.58 -19.46 41.21
N LEU A 538 -4.84 -18.37 41.40
CA LEU A 538 -3.45 -18.41 41.87
C LEU A 538 -3.33 -19.01 43.27
N VAL A 539 -4.27 -18.70 44.17
CA VAL A 539 -4.34 -19.31 45.51
C VAL A 539 -4.59 -20.81 45.43
N ASN A 540 -5.51 -21.25 44.56
CA ASN A 540 -5.78 -22.68 44.36
C ASN A 540 -4.56 -23.41 43.81
N GLN A 541 -3.84 -22.79 42.87
CA GLN A 541 -2.61 -23.32 42.32
C GLN A 541 -1.52 -23.45 43.39
N LEU A 542 -1.21 -22.38 44.11
CA LEU A 542 -0.24 -22.37 45.21
C LEU A 542 -0.59 -23.41 46.28
N THR A 543 -1.87 -23.54 46.63
CA THR A 543 -2.36 -24.54 47.58
C THR A 543 -2.09 -25.96 47.08
N THR A 544 -2.37 -26.22 45.81
CA THR A 544 -2.17 -27.53 45.18
C THR A 544 -0.70 -27.90 45.16
N GLU A 545 0.17 -26.96 44.77
CA GLU A 545 1.62 -27.18 44.74
C GLU A 545 2.20 -27.39 46.14
N TYR A 546 1.80 -26.57 47.11
CA TYR A 546 2.26 -26.70 48.48
C TYR A 546 1.87 -28.07 49.08
N ARG A 547 0.64 -28.53 48.85
CA ARG A 547 0.17 -29.85 49.29
C ARG A 547 0.83 -30.99 48.54
N ALA A 548 1.25 -30.81 47.29
CA ALA A 548 2.00 -31.83 46.56
C ALA A 548 3.39 -32.06 47.20
N GLU A 549 4.03 -30.99 47.66
CA GLU A 549 5.31 -31.06 48.38
C GLU A 549 5.15 -31.42 49.86
N HIS A 550 4.00 -31.11 50.45
CA HIS A 550 3.67 -31.32 51.86
C HIS A 550 2.32 -32.06 52.01
N PRO A 551 2.26 -33.38 51.73
CA PRO A 551 0.99 -34.11 51.67
C PRO A 551 0.20 -34.17 52.97
N ASP A 552 0.88 -34.01 54.11
CA ASP A 552 0.31 -34.06 55.46
C ASP A 552 0.01 -32.66 56.03
N ALA A 553 0.18 -31.59 55.25
CA ALA A 553 -0.05 -30.22 55.70
C ALA A 553 -1.51 -30.00 56.12
N THR A 554 -1.69 -29.35 57.27
CA THR A 554 -2.99 -28.90 57.78
C THR A 554 -3.45 -27.63 57.04
N ASP A 555 -4.75 -27.34 57.09
CA ASP A 555 -5.27 -26.10 56.51
C ASP A 555 -4.64 -24.84 57.14
N GLU A 556 -4.32 -24.85 58.44
CA GLU A 556 -3.59 -23.74 59.11
C GLU A 556 -2.17 -23.54 58.55
N GLU A 557 -1.47 -24.62 58.19
CA GLU A 557 -0.13 -24.55 57.58
C GLU A 557 -0.20 -24.02 56.14
N VAL A 558 -1.23 -24.40 55.39
CA VAL A 558 -1.53 -23.86 54.05
C VAL A 558 -1.85 -22.37 54.14
N ASP A 559 -2.72 -21.96 55.07
CA ASP A 559 -3.09 -20.56 55.27
C ASP A 559 -1.88 -19.71 55.67
N PHE A 560 -1.01 -20.23 56.55
CA PHE A 560 0.24 -19.55 56.91
C PHE A 560 1.16 -19.42 55.70
N TYR A 561 1.31 -20.47 54.89
CA TYR A 561 2.08 -20.42 53.64
C TYR A 561 1.53 -19.36 52.68
N LEU A 562 0.22 -19.36 52.42
CA LEU A 562 -0.43 -18.38 51.54
C LEU A 562 -0.27 -16.95 52.07
N ALA A 563 -0.33 -16.74 53.39
CA ALA A 563 -0.05 -15.43 54.00
C ALA A 563 1.40 -14.95 53.74
N THR A 564 2.37 -15.87 53.59
CA THR A 564 3.73 -15.50 53.16
C THR A 564 3.85 -15.17 51.67
N LYS A 565 2.78 -15.38 50.89
CA LYS A 565 2.70 -15.16 49.44
C LYS A 565 1.86 -13.96 49.03
N GLU A 566 1.32 -13.17 49.96
CA GLU A 566 0.43 -12.04 49.61
C GLU A 566 1.11 -10.99 48.71
N GLU A 567 2.37 -10.61 48.98
CA GLU A 567 3.10 -9.68 48.09
C GLU A 567 3.32 -10.28 46.70
N TRP A 568 3.64 -11.58 46.63
CA TRP A 568 3.80 -12.30 45.36
C TRP A 568 2.47 -12.40 44.61
N LEU A 569 1.37 -12.69 45.30
CA LEU A 569 0.03 -12.77 44.72
C LEU A 569 -0.39 -11.42 44.14
N ALA A 570 -0.14 -10.32 44.85
CA ALA A 570 -0.43 -8.97 44.36
C ALA A 570 0.37 -8.65 43.08
N SER A 571 1.67 -8.97 43.06
CA SER A 571 2.50 -8.81 41.85
C SER A 571 2.01 -9.67 40.70
N ALA A 572 1.74 -10.95 40.94
CA ALA A 572 1.27 -11.90 39.94
C ALA A 572 -0.07 -11.49 39.33
N ILE A 573 -0.99 -10.95 40.14
CA ILE A 573 -2.28 -10.44 39.67
C ILE A 573 -2.09 -9.21 38.79
N HIS A 574 -1.28 -8.24 39.23
CA HIS A 574 -0.95 -7.05 38.45
C HIS A 574 -0.37 -7.43 37.09
N ASP A 575 0.68 -8.27 37.09
CA ASP A 575 1.34 -8.70 35.86
C ASP A 575 0.37 -9.48 34.96
N ALA A 576 -0.43 -10.40 35.51
CA ALA A 576 -1.46 -11.14 34.76
C ALA A 576 -2.51 -10.23 34.09
N ILE A 577 -2.83 -9.09 34.70
CA ILE A 577 -3.72 -8.08 34.11
C ILE A 577 -3.01 -7.34 32.97
N GLN A 578 -1.75 -6.92 33.15
CA GLN A 578 -0.96 -6.28 32.10
C GLN A 578 -0.85 -7.14 30.83
N LEU A 579 -0.71 -8.47 31.02
CA LEU A 579 -0.63 -9.45 29.95
C LEU A 579 -1.89 -9.52 29.06
N GLN A 580 -3.05 -9.04 29.53
CA GLN A 580 -4.29 -9.05 28.74
C GLN A 580 -4.32 -7.97 27.65
N VAL A 581 -3.55 -6.88 27.82
CA VAL A 581 -3.46 -5.77 26.88
C VAL A 581 -1.98 -5.47 26.61
N PRO A 582 -1.31 -6.32 25.81
CA PRO A 582 0.15 -6.34 25.72
C PRO A 582 0.74 -5.12 24.99
N GLY A 583 -0.06 -4.36 24.24
CA GLY A 583 0.44 -3.24 23.45
C GLY A 583 -0.61 -2.19 23.12
N TYR A 584 -0.17 -1.17 22.40
CA TYR A 584 -0.96 -0.04 21.91
C TYR A 584 -0.36 0.49 20.60
N PHE A 585 -1.05 1.43 19.93
CA PHE A 585 -0.53 2.14 18.75
C PHE A 585 -0.24 3.60 19.06
N LYS A 586 0.58 4.25 18.23
CA LYS A 586 0.76 5.70 18.25
C LYS A 586 0.69 6.22 16.83
N GLY A 587 -0.16 7.21 16.58
CA GLY A 587 -0.16 7.96 15.33
C GLY A 587 0.96 9.01 15.36
N VAL A 588 1.44 9.41 14.19
CA VAL A 588 2.42 10.50 14.07
C VAL A 588 1.87 11.54 13.13
N VAL A 589 1.62 12.73 13.68
CA VAL A 589 1.21 13.86 12.87
C VAL A 589 2.43 14.70 12.48
N ASN A 590 2.70 14.78 11.17
CA ASN A 590 3.80 15.59 10.67
C ASN A 590 3.38 17.06 10.54
N ASP A 591 3.79 17.85 11.53
CA ASP A 591 3.54 19.30 11.60
C ASP A 591 4.01 20.00 10.32
N GLY A 592 3.13 20.81 9.72
CA GLY A 592 3.41 21.57 8.51
C GLY A 592 3.45 20.78 7.19
N GLU A 593 3.18 19.47 7.22
CA GLU A 593 3.14 18.61 6.03
C GLU A 593 1.72 18.20 5.66
N SER A 594 0.79 18.18 6.62
CA SER A 594 -0.62 17.84 6.38
C SER A 594 -1.55 18.96 6.81
N PHE A 595 -2.63 19.15 6.05
CA PHE A 595 -3.53 20.27 6.23
C PHE A 595 -4.99 19.89 6.02
N LEU A 596 -5.88 20.66 6.67
CA LEU A 596 -7.32 20.62 6.49
C LEU A 596 -7.82 21.98 5.99
N MET A 597 -8.59 22.01 4.91
CA MET A 597 -9.40 23.15 4.53
C MET A 597 -10.81 22.95 5.08
N ALA A 598 -11.18 23.76 6.06
CA ALA A 598 -12.55 23.87 6.57
C ALA A 598 -12.95 25.34 6.65
N GLU A 599 -14.21 25.65 6.37
CA GLU A 599 -14.76 27.02 6.40
C GLU A 599 -13.99 28.04 5.52
N GLY A 600 -13.30 27.55 4.48
CA GLY A 600 -12.58 28.36 3.50
C GLY A 600 -11.17 28.80 3.89
N ALA A 601 -10.56 28.17 4.90
CA ALA A 601 -9.15 28.38 5.25
C ALA A 601 -8.42 27.06 5.51
N TRP A 602 -7.15 27.00 5.13
CA TRP A 602 -6.24 25.92 5.49
C TRP A 602 -5.77 26.06 6.95
N MET A 603 -5.78 24.95 7.67
CA MET A 603 -5.21 24.79 9.01
C MET A 603 -4.29 23.58 9.03
N ASP A 604 -3.29 23.60 9.92
CA ASP A 604 -2.42 22.46 10.16
C ASP A 604 -3.25 21.28 10.68
N TRP A 605 -2.99 20.09 10.15
CA TRP A 605 -3.66 18.87 10.58
C TRP A 605 -3.36 18.55 12.05
N SER A 606 -2.21 18.92 12.60
CA SER A 606 -1.86 18.61 13.99
C SER A 606 -2.78 19.27 15.02
N ASP A 607 -3.14 20.53 14.79
CA ASP A 607 -4.12 21.26 15.61
C ASP A 607 -5.48 20.54 15.61
N MET A 608 -5.87 19.99 14.46
CA MET A 608 -7.12 19.26 14.28
C MET A 608 -7.07 17.87 14.92
N ALA A 609 -5.99 17.13 14.71
CA ALA A 609 -5.80 15.79 15.22
C ALA A 609 -5.86 15.78 16.76
N GLU A 610 -5.29 16.80 17.43
CA GLU A 610 -5.42 16.96 18.88
C GLU A 610 -6.88 17.17 19.30
N GLU A 611 -7.63 18.03 18.59
CA GLU A 611 -9.05 18.26 18.86
C GLU A 611 -9.89 16.99 18.64
N THR A 612 -9.65 16.26 17.55
CA THR A 612 -10.40 15.03 17.22
C THR A 612 -10.07 13.90 18.17
N SER A 613 -8.79 13.69 18.50
CA SER A 613 -8.40 12.73 19.53
C SER A 613 -9.11 13.07 20.85
N GLY A 614 -9.12 14.35 21.24
CA GLY A 614 -9.86 14.84 22.41
C GLY A 614 -11.37 14.57 22.34
N ALA A 615 -12.00 14.81 21.18
CA ALA A 615 -13.43 14.56 20.94
C ALA A 615 -13.78 13.06 21.00
N LEU A 616 -12.86 12.20 20.57
CA LEU A 616 -12.92 10.75 20.69
C LEU A 616 -12.53 10.26 22.11
N GLY A 617 -12.47 11.16 23.09
CA GLY A 617 -12.24 10.84 24.49
C GLY A 617 -10.79 10.57 24.86
N GLY A 618 -9.85 10.89 23.96
CA GLY A 618 -8.40 10.77 24.13
C GLY A 618 -7.88 9.33 24.18
N VAL A 619 -8.67 8.36 23.70
CA VAL A 619 -8.30 6.94 23.68
C VAL A 619 -7.88 6.44 22.29
N PHE A 620 -7.87 7.35 21.33
CA PHE A 620 -7.42 7.08 19.98
C PHE A 620 -6.32 8.06 19.62
N ASP A 621 -5.28 7.55 19.00
CA ASP A 621 -4.38 8.37 18.21
C ASP A 621 -4.84 8.37 16.75
N ILE A 622 -4.55 9.46 16.07
CA ILE A 622 -4.92 9.73 14.68
C ILE A 622 -3.64 9.99 13.91
N ASP A 623 -3.59 9.53 12.67
CA ASP A 623 -2.45 9.74 11.79
C ASP A 623 -2.67 10.87 10.79
N ASN A 624 -1.67 11.14 9.95
CA ASN A 624 -1.85 12.02 8.79
C ASN A 624 -2.99 11.53 7.88
N PRO A 625 -3.62 12.42 7.09
CA PRO A 625 -4.59 12.01 6.08
C PRO A 625 -3.99 10.95 5.16
N SER A 626 -4.78 9.92 4.83
CA SER A 626 -4.36 8.78 4.00
C SER A 626 -4.24 9.14 2.51
N ILE A 627 -3.52 10.20 2.21
CA ILE A 627 -3.29 10.74 0.87
C ILE A 627 -1.87 10.35 0.46
N LYS A 628 -1.76 9.57 -0.63
CA LYS A 628 -0.47 9.13 -1.16
C LYS A 628 -0.33 9.53 -2.63
N ALA A 629 0.92 9.77 -3.05
CA ALA A 629 1.26 9.97 -4.45
C ALA A 629 2.32 8.94 -4.87
N TYR A 630 1.96 8.07 -5.80
CA TYR A 630 2.85 7.07 -6.36
C TYR A 630 3.59 7.65 -7.56
N ALA A 631 4.88 7.36 -7.65
CA ALA A 631 5.74 7.85 -8.72
C ALA A 631 6.72 6.79 -9.19
N VAL A 632 7.28 7.00 -10.37
CA VAL A 632 8.49 6.29 -10.82
C VAL A 632 9.69 7.23 -10.72
N PRO A 633 10.85 6.73 -10.28
CA PRO A 633 12.07 7.53 -10.35
C PRO A 633 12.42 7.79 -11.82
N VAL A 634 12.87 9.00 -12.10
CA VAL A 634 13.41 9.39 -13.41
C VAL A 634 14.92 9.29 -13.32
N ASP A 635 15.49 8.32 -14.04
CA ASP A 635 16.95 8.20 -14.19
C ASP A 635 17.45 9.37 -15.04
N GLU A 636 17.84 10.47 -14.40
CA GLU A 636 18.50 11.58 -15.09
C GLU A 636 19.91 11.13 -15.54
N PRO A 637 20.12 10.88 -16.85
CA PRO A 637 21.35 10.25 -17.33
C PRO A 637 22.56 11.18 -17.23
N TYR A 638 22.35 12.49 -17.03
CA TYR A 638 23.39 13.50 -17.06
C TYR A 638 23.25 14.54 -15.94
N THR A 639 24.32 14.71 -15.18
CA THR A 639 24.43 15.69 -14.07
C THR A 639 24.49 17.16 -14.50
N ASP A 640 24.66 17.43 -15.80
CA ASP A 640 24.75 18.78 -16.37
C ASP A 640 23.59 19.12 -17.31
N VAL A 641 22.48 18.38 -17.20
CA VAL A 641 21.25 18.60 -17.96
C VAL A 641 20.11 18.76 -16.94
N PRO A 642 19.91 19.95 -16.36
CA PRO A 642 18.84 20.16 -15.38
C PRO A 642 17.47 20.16 -16.08
N ALA A 643 16.42 19.70 -15.40
CA ALA A 643 15.07 19.56 -15.97
C ALA A 643 14.45 20.90 -16.43
N ASP A 644 14.88 22.02 -15.85
CA ASP A 644 14.45 23.36 -16.25
C ASP A 644 15.20 23.94 -17.47
N ALA A 645 16.21 23.24 -18.00
CA ALA A 645 16.92 23.66 -19.19
C ALA A 645 16.05 23.53 -20.44
N TRP A 646 16.13 24.51 -21.34
CA TRP A 646 15.39 24.50 -22.61
C TRP A 646 15.67 23.29 -23.52
N TYR A 647 16.79 22.60 -23.28
CA TYR A 647 17.25 21.45 -24.06
C TYR A 647 17.08 20.11 -23.34
N HIS A 648 16.48 20.09 -22.14
CA HIS A 648 16.41 18.89 -21.31
C HIS A 648 15.77 17.73 -22.08
N ASP A 649 14.51 17.89 -22.48
CA ASP A 649 13.73 16.87 -23.17
C ASP A 649 14.39 16.43 -24.48
N GLU A 650 14.99 17.37 -25.21
CA GLU A 650 15.71 17.04 -26.43
C GLU A 650 16.93 16.16 -26.17
N VAL A 651 17.70 16.46 -25.12
CA VAL A 651 18.90 15.70 -24.74
C VAL A 651 18.54 14.29 -24.24
N ILE A 652 17.49 14.17 -23.43
CA ILE A 652 16.98 12.88 -22.97
C ILE A 652 16.52 12.05 -24.17
N ARG A 653 15.66 12.60 -25.03
CA ARG A 653 15.08 11.86 -26.16
C ARG A 653 16.12 11.42 -27.20
N VAL A 654 17.13 12.23 -27.53
CA VAL A 654 18.21 11.77 -28.42
C VAL A 654 19.10 10.69 -27.79
N THR A 655 19.14 10.61 -26.47
CA THR A 655 19.85 9.56 -25.72
C THR A 655 19.09 8.26 -25.78
N GLU A 656 17.78 8.29 -25.54
CA GLU A 656 16.90 7.11 -25.65
C GLU A 656 16.86 6.54 -27.06
N LEU A 657 16.82 7.42 -28.07
CA LEU A 657 16.88 7.02 -29.49
C LEU A 657 18.26 6.51 -29.92
N GLY A 658 19.29 6.62 -29.06
CA GLY A 658 20.66 6.22 -29.37
C GLY A 658 21.38 7.14 -30.37
N PHE A 659 20.79 8.28 -30.73
CA PHE A 659 21.36 9.22 -31.70
C PHE A 659 22.59 9.93 -31.12
N MET A 660 22.51 10.34 -29.86
CA MET A 660 23.57 11.04 -29.15
C MET A 660 23.71 10.50 -27.73
N GLY A 661 24.93 10.41 -27.21
CA GLY A 661 25.19 10.06 -25.80
C GLY A 661 26.17 11.04 -25.16
N GLY A 662 26.25 11.00 -23.82
CA GLY A 662 27.21 11.79 -23.04
C GLY A 662 28.66 11.30 -23.13
N TYR A 663 29.55 11.96 -22.38
CA TYR A 663 31.00 11.68 -22.42
C TYR A 663 31.42 10.44 -21.62
N GLY A 664 30.48 9.79 -20.92
CA GLY A 664 30.74 8.61 -20.09
C GLY A 664 31.26 8.92 -18.68
N ASP A 665 31.31 10.19 -18.30
CA ASP A 665 31.64 10.68 -16.95
C ASP A 665 30.41 11.20 -16.18
N GLY A 666 29.20 10.93 -16.68
CA GLY A 666 27.94 11.44 -16.13
C GLY A 666 27.54 12.81 -16.67
N THR A 667 28.20 13.33 -17.71
CA THR A 667 27.82 14.60 -18.37
C THR A 667 27.47 14.41 -19.85
N PHE A 668 26.54 15.23 -20.34
CA PHE A 668 26.24 15.37 -21.76
C PHE A 668 27.07 16.47 -22.42
N GLY A 669 27.40 17.55 -21.69
CA GLY A 669 28.00 18.78 -22.18
C GLY A 669 27.14 19.53 -23.20
N PRO A 670 25.91 19.94 -22.84
CA PRO A 670 24.94 20.55 -23.76
C PRO A 670 25.48 21.81 -24.44
N GLU A 671 26.29 22.59 -23.72
CA GLU A 671 26.89 23.85 -24.21
C GLU A 671 28.22 23.67 -24.93
N HIS A 672 28.77 22.45 -25.02
CA HIS A 672 30.01 22.24 -25.76
C HIS A 672 29.76 22.33 -27.26
N GLU A 673 30.69 23.00 -27.96
CA GLU A 673 30.71 23.04 -29.42
C GLU A 673 30.83 21.62 -29.98
N LEU A 674 30.00 21.29 -30.97
CA LEU A 674 29.99 19.98 -31.60
C LEU A 674 31.06 19.91 -32.70
N LEU A 675 31.95 18.92 -32.60
CA LEU A 675 32.98 18.67 -33.59
C LEU A 675 32.43 17.93 -34.82
N ARG A 676 33.04 18.14 -35.99
CA ARG A 676 32.57 17.56 -37.26
C ARG A 676 32.53 16.03 -37.27
N GLU A 677 33.49 15.37 -36.63
CA GLU A 677 33.50 13.91 -36.46
C GLU A 677 32.42 13.42 -35.48
N GLN A 678 32.05 14.24 -34.48
CA GLN A 678 30.91 13.94 -33.61
C GLN A 678 29.61 14.05 -34.40
N ALA A 679 29.44 15.08 -35.23
CA ALA A 679 28.29 15.19 -36.13
C ALA A 679 28.18 13.99 -37.08
N ALA A 680 29.30 13.50 -37.61
CA ALA A 680 29.32 12.28 -38.41
C ALA A 680 28.81 11.07 -37.63
N MET A 681 29.22 10.92 -36.37
CA MET A 681 28.73 9.87 -35.48
C MET A 681 27.23 9.98 -35.20
N VAL A 682 26.71 11.18 -34.94
CA VAL A 682 25.26 11.38 -34.75
C VAL A 682 24.47 10.95 -35.98
N MET A 683 24.89 11.40 -37.17
CA MET A 683 24.22 11.02 -38.43
C MET A 683 24.34 9.52 -38.71
N TRP A 684 25.47 8.90 -38.37
CA TRP A 684 25.68 7.47 -38.52
C TRP A 684 24.81 6.66 -37.55
N ASN A 685 24.70 7.06 -36.30
CA ASN A 685 23.81 6.42 -35.33
C ASN A 685 22.35 6.53 -35.77
N ALA A 686 21.93 7.71 -36.23
CA ALA A 686 20.53 7.94 -36.60
C ALA A 686 20.10 7.25 -37.90
N LEU A 687 20.99 7.16 -38.91
CA LEU A 687 20.60 6.79 -40.29
C LEU A 687 21.45 5.66 -40.91
N GLY A 688 22.54 5.28 -40.26
CA GLY A 688 23.57 4.41 -40.82
C GLY A 688 24.04 3.31 -39.87
N GLU A 689 23.33 3.07 -38.77
CA GLU A 689 23.83 2.23 -37.69
C GLU A 689 24.21 0.83 -38.21
N GLY A 690 25.40 0.36 -37.83
CA GLY A 690 25.94 -0.93 -38.28
C GLY A 690 26.55 -0.94 -39.69
N ALA A 691 26.49 0.16 -40.45
CA ALA A 691 27.16 0.27 -41.75
C ALA A 691 28.68 0.39 -41.59
N THR A 692 29.37 -0.75 -41.55
CA THR A 692 30.83 -0.85 -41.32
C THR A 692 31.64 -1.16 -42.59
N ASP A 693 30.97 -1.42 -43.72
CA ASP A 693 31.60 -1.75 -45.00
C ASP A 693 31.86 -0.53 -45.90
N ALA A 694 31.62 0.69 -45.41
CA ALA A 694 31.87 1.92 -46.17
C ALA A 694 33.37 2.05 -46.51
N PRO A 695 33.72 2.41 -47.76
CA PRO A 695 35.12 2.57 -48.14
C PRO A 695 35.77 3.71 -47.32
N ALA A 696 37.05 3.55 -47.02
CA ALA A 696 37.83 4.59 -46.36
C ALA A 696 37.69 5.93 -47.11
N ALA A 697 37.28 6.98 -46.40
CA ALA A 697 37.16 8.31 -46.95
C ALA A 697 38.53 8.79 -47.46
N ASP A 698 38.58 9.28 -48.71
CA ASP A 698 39.80 9.85 -49.30
C ASP A 698 40.03 11.27 -48.76
N ARG A 699 40.29 11.37 -47.45
CA ARG A 699 40.51 12.61 -46.70
C ARG A 699 41.78 12.51 -45.86
N SER A 700 42.67 13.48 -46.00
CA SER A 700 44.05 13.46 -45.50
C SER A 700 44.17 13.56 -43.97
N ASP A 701 43.12 14.05 -43.31
CA ASP A 701 43.01 14.23 -41.86
C ASP A 701 42.13 13.17 -41.17
N VAL A 702 41.61 12.19 -41.91
CA VAL A 702 40.81 11.09 -41.35
C VAL A 702 41.72 9.90 -41.08
N ALA A 703 42.11 9.73 -39.82
CA ALA A 703 42.76 8.50 -39.38
C ALA A 703 41.76 7.33 -39.42
N GLN A 704 42.24 6.15 -39.83
CA GLN A 704 41.48 4.90 -39.80
C GLN A 704 41.73 4.19 -38.47
N ASP A 705 40.80 3.33 -38.06
CA ASP A 705 40.79 2.63 -36.75
C ASP A 705 40.55 3.54 -35.53
N GLU A 706 40.05 4.76 -35.73
CA GLU A 706 39.56 5.66 -34.68
C GLU A 706 38.08 5.45 -34.41
N TRP A 707 37.60 5.93 -33.25
CA TRP A 707 36.20 5.79 -32.82
C TRP A 707 35.19 6.38 -33.83
N TYR A 708 35.59 7.40 -34.60
CA TYR A 708 34.76 8.04 -35.61
C TYR A 708 34.96 7.48 -37.03
N SER A 709 35.95 6.61 -37.28
CA SER A 709 36.38 6.28 -38.66
C SER A 709 35.24 5.69 -39.50
N ASN A 710 34.45 4.78 -38.93
CA ASN A 710 33.32 4.15 -39.64
C ASN A 710 32.24 5.18 -40.00
N ALA A 711 31.87 6.03 -39.05
CA ALA A 711 30.89 7.08 -39.27
C ALA A 711 31.36 8.08 -40.33
N VAL A 712 32.62 8.55 -40.26
CA VAL A 712 33.18 9.47 -41.26
C VAL A 712 33.23 8.82 -42.65
N ASN A 713 33.64 7.55 -42.74
CA ASN A 713 33.64 6.80 -44.00
C ASN A 713 32.21 6.70 -44.58
N TRP A 714 31.23 6.42 -43.73
CA TRP A 714 29.84 6.29 -44.13
C TRP A 714 29.23 7.61 -44.58
N VAL A 715 29.35 8.71 -43.82
CA VAL A 715 28.78 10.01 -44.21
C VAL A 715 29.40 10.58 -45.49
N VAL A 716 30.67 10.28 -45.76
CA VAL A 716 31.33 10.65 -47.03
C VAL A 716 30.83 9.77 -48.18
N ALA A 717 30.70 8.46 -47.97
CA ALA A 717 30.21 7.53 -48.98
C ALA A 717 28.72 7.76 -49.33
N SER A 718 27.94 8.22 -48.36
CA SER A 718 26.53 8.60 -48.49
C SER A 718 26.35 10.06 -48.97
N GLU A 719 27.45 10.77 -49.26
CA GLU A 719 27.47 12.17 -49.73
C GLU A 719 26.81 13.18 -48.78
N LEU A 720 26.60 12.81 -47.51
CA LEU A 720 26.00 13.67 -46.48
C LEU A 720 26.98 14.75 -46.00
N ILE A 721 28.25 14.37 -45.80
CA ILE A 721 29.31 15.26 -45.35
C ILE A 721 30.55 15.05 -46.22
N ASN A 722 30.83 15.98 -47.13
CA ASN A 722 31.90 15.84 -48.13
C ASN A 722 33.27 16.40 -47.69
N GLY A 723 33.35 17.12 -46.56
CA GLY A 723 34.54 17.87 -46.13
C GLY A 723 34.57 19.29 -46.69
N TYR A 724 35.73 19.95 -46.66
CA TYR A 724 35.87 21.32 -47.16
C TYR A 724 36.04 21.36 -48.68
N ASP A 725 35.27 22.22 -49.36
CA ASP A 725 35.39 22.39 -50.80
C ASP A 725 36.79 22.86 -51.21
N GLY A 726 37.32 22.29 -52.30
CA GLY A 726 38.68 22.55 -52.79
C GLY A 726 39.82 22.04 -51.89
N SER A 727 39.53 21.25 -50.85
CA SER A 727 40.48 20.66 -49.92
C SER A 727 40.45 19.12 -49.96
N ASP A 728 41.52 18.47 -49.50
CA ASP A 728 41.54 17.02 -49.24
C ASP A 728 41.20 16.69 -47.77
N LYS A 729 40.63 17.63 -47.01
CA LYS A 729 40.33 17.48 -45.57
C LYS A 729 38.84 17.34 -45.27
N PHE A 730 38.51 16.51 -44.29
CA PHE A 730 37.20 16.39 -43.68
C PHE A 730 36.91 17.50 -42.65
N GLY A 731 37.94 17.92 -41.92
CA GLY A 731 37.86 18.85 -40.78
C GLY A 731 37.76 18.14 -39.44
N VAL A 732 38.45 17.01 -39.23
CA VAL A 732 38.42 16.30 -37.94
C VAL A 732 38.99 17.21 -36.84
N GLY A 733 38.24 17.40 -35.76
CA GLY A 733 38.56 18.26 -34.63
C GLY A 733 38.14 19.72 -34.80
N ASP A 734 37.58 20.10 -35.95
CA ASP A 734 37.03 21.43 -36.17
C ASP A 734 35.56 21.47 -35.71
N PRO A 735 35.06 22.59 -35.16
CA PRO A 735 33.64 22.76 -34.85
C PRO A 735 32.79 22.85 -36.13
N LEU A 736 31.51 22.52 -35.99
CA LEU A 736 30.50 22.61 -37.05
C LEU A 736 29.61 23.84 -36.84
N THR A 737 29.30 24.60 -37.89
CA THR A 737 28.34 25.72 -37.77
C THR A 737 26.89 25.28 -37.96
N ARG A 738 25.95 26.06 -37.44
CA ARG A 738 24.49 25.82 -37.59
C ARG A 738 24.06 25.71 -39.07
N GLU A 739 24.60 26.57 -39.95
CA GLU A 739 24.31 26.52 -41.40
C GLU A 739 24.92 25.28 -42.08
N GLN A 740 26.09 24.83 -41.62
CA GLN A 740 26.68 23.58 -42.12
C GLN A 740 25.81 22.39 -41.72
N PHE A 741 25.31 22.37 -40.48
CA PHE A 741 24.43 21.30 -40.03
C PHE A 741 23.09 21.29 -40.76
N ALA A 742 22.49 22.45 -41.04
CA ALA A 742 21.31 22.57 -41.87
C ALA A 742 21.50 21.93 -43.25
N CYS A 743 22.66 22.16 -43.89
CA CYS A 743 23.00 21.50 -45.16
C CYS A 743 23.10 19.98 -45.02
N ILE A 744 23.63 19.47 -43.91
CA ILE A 744 23.76 18.02 -43.67
C ILE A 744 22.38 17.38 -43.53
N ILE A 745 21.47 17.96 -42.75
CA ILE A 745 20.09 17.46 -42.63
C ILE A 745 19.38 17.53 -43.99
N ALA A 746 19.51 18.64 -44.73
CA ALA A 746 18.88 18.77 -46.05
C ALA A 746 19.35 17.69 -47.05
N ASN A 747 20.65 17.38 -47.03
CA ASN A 747 21.22 16.30 -47.82
C ASN A 747 20.67 14.93 -47.38
N ALA A 748 20.59 14.67 -46.08
CA ALA A 748 20.06 13.43 -45.53
C ALA A 748 18.57 13.22 -45.85
N ALA A 749 17.79 14.29 -45.83
CA ALA A 749 16.38 14.30 -46.23
C ALA A 749 16.18 14.15 -47.75
N GLY A 750 17.24 14.24 -48.56
CA GLY A 750 17.16 14.25 -50.02
C GLY A 750 16.41 15.46 -50.58
N ALA A 751 16.50 16.61 -49.92
CA ALA A 751 15.79 17.83 -50.31
C ALA A 751 16.24 18.36 -51.69
N ASP A 752 15.28 18.78 -52.53
CA ASP A 752 15.57 19.49 -53.77
C ASP A 752 15.71 20.99 -53.52
N LEU A 753 16.96 21.44 -53.40
CA LEU A 753 17.29 22.84 -53.11
C LEU A 753 17.41 23.73 -54.35
N SER A 754 17.21 23.20 -55.57
CA SER A 754 17.52 23.91 -56.82
C SER A 754 16.60 25.09 -57.13
N GLU A 755 15.37 25.06 -56.62
CA GLU A 755 14.36 26.13 -56.74
C GLU A 755 13.86 26.63 -55.37
N GLN A 756 14.61 26.38 -54.29
CA GLN A 756 14.19 26.74 -52.93
C GLN A 756 13.96 28.25 -52.79
N ASP A 757 12.78 28.62 -52.30
CA ASP A 757 12.49 30.01 -51.95
C ASP A 757 13.26 30.36 -50.67
N THR A 758 13.97 31.49 -50.71
CA THR A 758 14.77 31.96 -49.56
C THR A 758 14.14 33.15 -48.84
N SER A 759 12.95 33.60 -49.26
CA SER A 759 12.30 34.76 -48.63
C SER A 759 11.90 34.50 -47.18
N VAL A 760 11.76 33.23 -46.77
CA VAL A 760 11.53 32.86 -45.37
C VAL A 760 12.63 33.37 -44.43
N LEU A 761 13.85 33.60 -44.95
CA LEU A 761 14.96 34.14 -44.17
C LEU A 761 14.77 35.63 -43.85
N ASP A 762 13.93 36.35 -44.60
CA ASP A 762 13.67 37.78 -44.39
C ASP A 762 12.91 38.05 -43.06
N ASP A 763 12.30 37.01 -42.48
CA ASP A 763 11.62 37.06 -41.19
C ASP A 763 12.61 37.07 -40.00
N TYR A 764 13.89 36.78 -40.24
CA TYR A 764 14.94 36.73 -39.23
C TYR A 764 15.85 37.96 -39.32
N VAL A 765 16.20 38.54 -38.16
CA VAL A 765 16.99 39.78 -38.09
C VAL A 765 18.36 39.63 -38.77
N ASP A 766 18.93 38.43 -38.71
CA ASP A 766 20.24 38.06 -39.26
C ASP A 766 20.14 37.14 -40.49
N GLY A 767 18.99 37.08 -41.17
CA GLY A 767 18.79 36.25 -42.37
C GLY A 767 19.73 36.58 -43.54
N ASP A 768 20.15 37.84 -43.66
CA ASP A 768 21.17 38.28 -44.63
C ASP A 768 22.60 37.80 -44.27
N GLY A 769 22.80 37.31 -43.05
CA GLY A 769 24.07 36.78 -42.55
C GLY A 769 24.35 35.32 -42.94
N VAL A 770 23.35 34.61 -43.49
CA VAL A 770 23.51 33.23 -43.98
C VAL A 770 24.42 33.21 -45.20
N SER A 771 25.40 32.31 -45.21
CA SER A 771 26.32 32.17 -46.34
C SER A 771 25.59 31.81 -47.64
N ASP A 772 25.99 32.42 -48.76
CA ASP A 772 25.35 32.21 -50.08
C ASP A 772 25.19 30.73 -50.47
N TRP A 773 26.17 29.89 -50.11
CA TRP A 773 26.18 28.46 -50.41
C TRP A 773 25.22 27.65 -49.52
N ALA A 774 24.90 28.14 -48.32
CA ALA A 774 24.00 27.50 -47.37
C ALA A 774 22.57 28.03 -47.45
N ARG A 775 22.36 29.23 -48.03
CA ARG A 775 21.05 29.93 -48.08
C ARG A 775 19.87 29.03 -48.47
N PRO A 776 19.94 28.22 -49.56
CA PRO A 776 18.85 27.32 -49.89
C PRO A 776 18.56 26.30 -48.79
N ALA A 777 19.59 25.64 -48.23
CA ALA A 777 19.40 24.62 -47.20
C ALA A 777 18.86 25.21 -45.89
N VAL A 778 19.34 26.38 -45.48
CA VAL A 778 18.85 27.05 -44.26
C VAL A 778 17.40 27.49 -44.45
N ALA A 779 17.03 28.03 -45.62
CA ALA A 779 15.64 28.38 -45.91
C ALA A 779 14.72 27.14 -45.86
N TRP A 780 15.14 26.04 -46.48
CA TRP A 780 14.44 24.76 -46.41
C TRP A 780 14.29 24.27 -44.96
N ALA A 781 15.35 24.35 -44.15
CA ALA A 781 15.34 23.92 -42.75
C ALA A 781 14.38 24.75 -41.89
N VAL A 782 14.25 26.05 -42.18
CA VAL A 782 13.26 26.91 -41.52
C VAL A 782 11.83 26.54 -41.95
N GLU A 783 11.57 26.37 -43.24
CA GLU A 783 10.23 26.02 -43.75
C GLU A 783 9.72 24.67 -43.24
N THR A 784 10.64 23.72 -43.03
CA THR A 784 10.33 22.37 -42.54
C THR A 784 10.30 22.27 -41.02
N GLY A 785 10.66 23.33 -40.30
CA GLY A 785 10.69 23.34 -38.83
C GLY A 785 11.94 22.70 -38.21
N VAL A 786 12.92 22.28 -39.02
CA VAL A 786 14.23 21.80 -38.54
C VAL A 786 14.96 22.89 -37.76
N ILE A 787 14.84 24.15 -38.21
CA ILE A 787 15.36 25.33 -37.51
C ILE A 787 14.20 26.26 -37.16
N ASN A 788 13.97 26.46 -35.87
CA ASN A 788 12.93 27.37 -35.36
C ASN A 788 13.44 28.78 -35.00
N GLY A 789 14.76 28.97 -35.06
CA GLY A 789 15.47 30.18 -34.64
C GLY A 789 15.70 30.26 -33.14
N VAL A 790 16.52 31.22 -32.72
CA VAL A 790 16.79 31.56 -31.32
C VAL A 790 15.98 32.81 -30.98
N GLU A 791 15.14 32.75 -29.96
CA GLU A 791 14.33 33.88 -29.51
C GLU A 791 15.11 34.71 -28.47
N GLY A 792 15.29 36.00 -28.75
CA GLY A 792 15.89 36.95 -27.82
C GLY A 792 14.88 37.47 -26.79
N GLU A 793 15.38 38.01 -25.67
CA GLU A 793 14.56 38.58 -24.59
C GLU A 793 13.57 39.68 -25.03
N ASP A 794 13.82 40.31 -26.18
CA ASP A 794 12.98 41.35 -26.77
C ASP A 794 11.95 40.81 -27.78
N GLY A 795 11.81 39.49 -27.89
CA GLY A 795 10.92 38.79 -28.81
C GLY A 795 11.40 38.79 -30.27
N THR A 796 12.65 39.20 -30.52
CA THR A 796 13.28 39.05 -31.85
C THR A 796 13.75 37.62 -32.07
N ARG A 797 13.77 37.16 -33.33
CA ARG A 797 14.31 35.85 -33.70
C ARG A 797 15.54 35.97 -34.60
N THR A 798 16.57 35.20 -34.26
CA THR A 798 17.82 35.09 -35.02
C THR A 798 18.05 33.65 -35.45
N LEU A 799 18.80 33.45 -36.54
CA LEU A 799 19.21 32.13 -37.02
C LEU A 799 20.56 31.72 -36.44
N GLU A 800 21.44 32.70 -36.21
CA GLU A 800 22.83 32.52 -35.80
C GLU A 800 23.60 31.56 -36.71
N ALA A 801 23.31 31.62 -38.00
CA ALA A 801 23.67 30.62 -39.01
C ALA A 801 25.18 30.29 -39.05
N VAL A 802 26.05 31.29 -38.88
CA VAL A 802 27.51 31.13 -38.94
C VAL A 802 28.16 30.79 -37.60
N ARG A 803 27.39 30.71 -36.50
CA ARG A 803 27.92 30.31 -35.19
C ARG A 803 28.11 28.79 -35.14
N ASP A 804 29.13 28.36 -34.40
CA ASP A 804 29.36 26.96 -34.06
C ASP A 804 28.16 26.41 -33.26
N ILE A 805 27.65 25.25 -33.68
CA ILE A 805 26.49 24.59 -33.08
C ILE A 805 26.90 23.90 -31.78
N THR A 806 26.09 24.03 -30.74
CA THR A 806 26.28 23.27 -29.50
C THR A 806 25.69 21.87 -29.59
N ARG A 807 26.03 20.99 -28.66
CA ARG A 807 25.46 19.64 -28.57
C ARG A 807 23.96 19.65 -28.30
N ALA A 808 23.47 20.55 -27.46
CA ALA A 808 22.03 20.73 -27.22
C ALA A 808 21.28 21.16 -28.48
N GLU A 809 21.83 22.12 -29.23
CA GLU A 809 21.22 22.59 -30.48
C GLU A 809 21.21 21.53 -31.57
N MET A 810 22.26 20.71 -31.66
CA MET A 810 22.30 19.55 -32.54
C MET A 810 21.19 18.55 -32.19
N ALA A 811 21.01 18.25 -30.89
CA ALA A 811 19.96 17.35 -30.42
C ALA A 811 18.57 17.86 -30.82
N ALA A 812 18.29 19.14 -30.54
CA ALA A 812 17.04 19.78 -30.91
C ALA A 812 16.79 19.78 -32.43
N MET A 813 17.79 20.15 -33.23
CA MET A 813 17.67 20.15 -34.70
C MET A 813 17.46 18.74 -35.29
N MET A 814 18.09 17.70 -34.71
CA MET A 814 17.85 16.31 -35.11
C MET A 814 16.42 15.87 -34.81
N LEU A 815 15.92 16.12 -33.60
CA LEU A 815 14.54 15.76 -33.24
C LEU A 815 13.51 16.53 -34.05
N ASN A 816 13.71 17.83 -34.25
CA ASN A 816 12.85 18.63 -35.13
C ASN A 816 12.77 18.04 -36.54
N ALA A 817 13.88 17.52 -37.07
CA ALA A 817 13.89 16.88 -38.39
C ALA A 817 13.12 15.55 -38.41
N VAL A 818 13.18 14.77 -37.34
CA VAL A 818 12.41 13.52 -37.18
C VAL A 818 10.92 13.83 -37.03
N ASP A 819 10.55 14.75 -36.13
CA ASP A 819 9.17 15.12 -35.84
C ASP A 819 8.48 15.79 -37.04
N ALA A 820 9.24 16.55 -37.84
CA ALA A 820 8.77 17.10 -39.11
C ALA A 820 8.62 16.04 -40.23
N GLY A 821 9.07 14.80 -39.99
CA GLY A 821 9.13 13.72 -40.99
C GLY A 821 10.13 13.97 -42.11
N ALA A 822 11.09 14.87 -41.90
CA ALA A 822 12.18 15.13 -42.86
C ALA A 822 13.25 14.03 -42.82
N LEU A 823 13.45 13.42 -41.64
CA LEU A 823 14.22 12.19 -41.47
C LEU A 823 13.28 11.06 -41.01
N ALA A 824 13.48 9.85 -41.54
CA ALA A 824 12.81 8.66 -41.04
C ALA A 824 13.65 8.06 -39.90
N GLU A 825 12.99 7.62 -38.81
CA GLU A 825 13.63 6.80 -37.78
C GLU A 825 14.19 5.52 -38.42
N GLY A 826 15.46 5.23 -38.14
CA GLY A 826 16.25 4.14 -38.75
C GLY A 826 15.87 2.74 -38.30
#